data_AF-A0A8H7HWM6-F1
#
_entry.id   AF-A0A8H7HWM6-F1
#
_cell.length_a   1.000
_cell.length_b   1.000
_cell.length_c   1.000
_cell.angle_alpha   90.00
_cell.angle_beta   90.00
_cell.angle_gamma   90.00
#
_symmetry.space_group_name_H-M   'P 1'
#
loop_
_entity.id
_entity.type
_entity.pdbx_description
1 polymer ?
#
loop_
_entity_poly.entity_id
_entity_poly.type
_entity_poly.pdbx_seq_one_letter_code
_entity_poly.pdbx_strand_id
1 'polypeptide(L)'
;MADKQGEFLRARKVVVVGAGPVGCLSALSFAKQGWEVEVFEARPDMRELEAKANLSLRSINLAISSRGISALCVVDPAIAERFMKNVIPMHGRMIHDNLGQCHSQLYDRDGQAINSIDRGLLNIGLLDELSSYQNIRLHFRTKLSTVDFNSRIATFSAGKNPFDVQFDLCIGADGSYSNVRRQMMRVVRMDYQQEYLPHDYIELSIPPGRGTNGKPTFLLDPNHLHIWPRHSFMLIALPNKDRSFTCTLFAPTKDLDTLDTTDKFVAWFEVHFRDALAHIGRDRLVASFERNPRNSLICVKANPYHYKDRAIIIGDAAHAMTPFYGQGLNCGLEDVRVLMNTLLSFGVSSTVSATEAPSEDKQLSQALAYYSEHRHQDLVAICDLAMGNYVEMRHSVTTPIYRLRKWIDGVLAGFTPSVPWQGLIPALAQTTFPVGAARGWISLYTMVTFRPDISYATAQRKAREQAEMIRSSQNQYAPRCTPLPGYKALRNTLARTKILRSTITMTLKATTRTVVVLGASYAGHRAVQILLQVLPADWKIIVIDRNTHFNHLYAFPRMAVIEGHEYKAFIPYTNIFKILNLEARRLDEPRSSGHQLIHAHVTRIDAHKVYYSPIPTSSAGEQSVDFDYMVYALGSHLPSPINVWADPVPIHGQPESDLPKSNRHGNKPEGTNWLCAAQARLKEANSVLVIGGGALGVQFASDAASLYPRKNITLVHSGAQLLPRFNVWMHNAAMEGLKELGVSVLLSSRVDLNSAEDHDGKRTLKTVDGRRIGAELVLMCTGQRPNTSLLSNVSSSSVDPRTGLVSVLRSLQLGPGSGSTSAQSPLPHIFVIGDAADAFGALNAGHTAWTQAEIASRNIGRLITGSGEELERYEAPPHSIKVTLGLDQAIFQSKGQFGKKQGPDECALDLNTPSMWLRRGLSTANMRI
;
A
#
# COMPACT_ATOMS: atom_id res chain seq x y z
N MET A 1 -42.59 44.04 37.32
CA MET A 1 -42.61 43.81 35.86
C MET A 1 -41.19 43.91 35.35
N ALA A 2 -40.59 42.79 34.99
CA ALA A 2 -39.45 42.72 34.09
C ALA A 2 -39.61 41.39 33.35
N ASP A 3 -40.15 41.52 32.15
CA ASP A 3 -40.56 40.46 31.24
C ASP A 3 -39.30 39.68 30.80
N LYS A 4 -39.20 38.39 31.17
CA LYS A 4 -38.22 37.49 30.55
C LYS A 4 -38.74 37.18 29.16
N GLN A 5 -38.32 37.97 28.17
CA GLN A 5 -38.49 37.66 26.75
C GLN A 5 -38.01 36.22 26.51
N GLY A 6 -38.94 35.31 26.21
CA GLY A 6 -38.61 33.93 25.87
C GLY A 6 -37.82 33.91 24.56
N GLU A 7 -36.67 33.25 24.55
CA GLU A 7 -35.97 32.94 23.30
C GLU A 7 -36.90 32.11 22.40
N PHE A 8 -37.26 32.66 21.24
CA PHE A 8 -38.00 31.93 20.22
C PHE A 8 -37.06 30.91 19.58
N LEU A 9 -37.25 29.63 19.87
CA LEU A 9 -36.53 28.53 19.24
C LEU A 9 -37.23 28.09 17.95
N ARG A 10 -36.47 27.90 16.87
CA ARG A 10 -36.97 27.27 15.64
C ARG A 10 -36.39 25.86 15.49
N ALA A 11 -37.11 24.98 14.80
CA ALA A 11 -36.57 23.70 14.37
C ALA A 11 -35.42 23.92 13.37
N ARG A 12 -34.37 23.09 13.46
CA ARG A 12 -33.27 23.08 12.51
C ARG A 12 -33.68 22.31 11.26
N LYS A 13 -33.23 22.80 10.12
CA LYS A 13 -33.49 22.21 8.81
C LYS A 13 -32.29 21.42 8.33
N VAL A 14 -32.48 20.15 8.01
CA VAL A 14 -31.50 19.31 7.34
C VAL A 14 -31.93 19.01 5.91
N VAL A 15 -31.01 19.23 4.98
CA VAL A 15 -31.16 18.88 3.57
C VAL A 15 -30.41 17.58 3.33
N VAL A 16 -31.11 16.55 2.85
CA VAL A 16 -30.54 15.26 2.49
C VAL A 16 -30.52 15.15 0.97
N VAL A 17 -29.33 15.03 0.39
CA VAL A 17 -29.17 14.90 -1.06
C VAL A 17 -28.99 13.43 -1.40
N GLY A 18 -29.97 12.86 -2.12
CA GLY A 18 -30.06 11.45 -2.51
C GLY A 18 -31.07 10.67 -1.67
N ALA A 19 -32.10 10.10 -2.30
CA ALA A 19 -33.09 9.22 -1.66
C ALA A 19 -32.77 7.74 -1.90
N GLY A 20 -31.50 7.36 -1.73
CA GLY A 20 -31.09 5.97 -1.60
C GLY A 20 -31.26 5.45 -0.17
N PRO A 21 -30.99 4.16 0.11
CA PRO A 21 -31.23 3.59 1.43
C PRO A 21 -30.55 4.34 2.59
N VAL A 22 -29.32 4.82 2.39
CA VAL A 22 -28.56 5.59 3.39
C VAL A 22 -29.19 6.98 3.63
N GLY A 23 -29.54 7.68 2.55
CA GLY A 23 -30.20 8.98 2.63
C GLY A 23 -31.58 8.89 3.26
N CYS A 24 -32.37 7.88 2.90
CA CYS A 24 -33.67 7.65 3.51
C CYS A 24 -33.55 7.32 5.01
N LEU A 25 -32.61 6.47 5.41
CA LEU A 25 -32.40 6.18 6.83
C LEU A 25 -31.93 7.42 7.60
N SER A 26 -31.10 8.27 6.98
CA SER A 26 -30.66 9.55 7.57
C SER A 26 -31.83 10.49 7.75
N ALA A 27 -32.66 10.69 6.72
CA ALA A 27 -33.84 11.53 6.78
C ALA A 27 -34.77 11.11 7.93
N LEU A 28 -35.07 9.81 8.03
CA LEU A 28 -35.87 9.26 9.11
C LEU A 28 -35.24 9.51 10.50
N SER A 29 -33.93 9.29 10.62
CA SER A 29 -33.22 9.43 11.89
C SER A 29 -33.23 10.88 12.41
N PHE A 30 -33.00 11.85 11.54
CA PHE A 30 -33.05 13.27 11.88
C PHE A 30 -34.48 13.73 12.18
N ALA A 31 -35.46 13.29 11.40
CA ALA A 31 -36.87 13.61 11.63
C ALA A 31 -37.36 13.12 12.99
N LYS A 32 -36.95 11.91 13.41
CA LYS A 32 -37.25 11.37 14.75
C LYS A 32 -36.63 12.15 15.89
N GLN A 33 -35.53 12.86 15.65
CA GLN A 33 -34.92 13.77 16.63
C GLN A 33 -35.57 15.16 16.62
N GLY A 34 -36.59 15.40 15.79
CA GLY A 34 -37.33 16.66 15.72
C GLY A 34 -36.76 17.69 14.75
N TRP A 35 -35.84 17.29 13.85
CA TRP A 35 -35.39 18.16 12.76
C TRP A 35 -36.46 18.27 11.66
N GLU A 36 -36.49 19.40 10.97
CA GLU A 36 -37.19 19.54 9.70
C GLU A 36 -36.31 18.98 8.58
N VAL A 37 -36.84 18.04 7.79
CA VAL A 37 -36.05 17.30 6.81
C VAL A 37 -36.58 17.53 5.40
N GLU A 38 -35.71 17.90 4.48
CA GLU A 38 -36.02 17.90 3.04
C GLU A 38 -35.07 16.97 2.29
N VAL A 39 -35.64 15.99 1.58
CA VAL A 39 -34.89 15.00 0.81
C VAL A 39 -35.03 15.30 -0.67
N PHE A 40 -33.90 15.42 -1.37
CA PHE A 40 -33.85 15.73 -2.79
C PHE A 40 -33.27 14.55 -3.59
N GLU A 41 -34.05 14.02 -4.53
CA GLU A 41 -33.66 12.91 -5.39
C GLU A 41 -33.74 13.33 -6.86
N ALA A 42 -32.65 13.11 -7.59
CA ALA A 42 -32.55 13.46 -9.00
C ALA A 42 -33.44 12.59 -9.88
N ARG A 43 -33.71 11.35 -9.45
CA ARG A 43 -34.56 10.38 -10.16
C ARG A 43 -36.06 10.62 -9.89
N PRO A 44 -36.95 10.08 -10.74
CA PRO A 44 -38.37 10.00 -10.42
C PRO A 44 -38.64 9.16 -9.16
N ASP A 45 -39.83 9.32 -8.59
CA ASP A 45 -40.27 8.49 -7.46
C ASP A 45 -40.36 7.03 -7.91
N MET A 46 -39.62 6.16 -7.22
CA MET A 46 -39.55 4.74 -7.53
C MET A 46 -40.86 3.99 -7.24
N ARG A 47 -41.83 4.64 -6.59
CA ARG A 47 -43.15 4.09 -6.30
C ARG A 47 -44.11 4.23 -7.47
N GLU A 48 -43.83 5.14 -8.41
CA GLU A 48 -44.58 5.34 -9.66
C GLU A 48 -44.55 4.05 -10.52
N LEU A 49 -45.68 3.72 -11.17
CA LEU A 49 -45.84 2.50 -11.99
C LEU A 49 -44.80 2.39 -13.12
N GLU A 50 -44.53 3.49 -13.82
CA GLU A 50 -43.54 3.54 -14.90
C GLU A 50 -42.10 3.37 -14.38
N ALA A 51 -41.80 3.89 -13.18
CA ALA A 51 -40.50 3.70 -12.54
C ALA A 51 -40.31 2.25 -12.08
N LYS A 52 -41.35 1.61 -11.52
CA LYS A 52 -41.36 0.18 -11.13
C LYS A 52 -41.08 -0.75 -12.31
N ALA A 53 -41.64 -0.46 -13.48
CA ALA A 53 -41.39 -1.25 -14.69
C ALA A 53 -39.93 -1.17 -15.18
N ASN A 54 -39.25 -0.05 -14.96
CA ASN A 54 -37.85 0.15 -15.32
C ASN A 54 -36.86 -0.36 -14.24
N LEU A 55 -37.30 -0.49 -12.99
CA LEU A 55 -36.49 -0.96 -11.86
C LEU A 55 -36.16 -2.46 -11.97
N SER A 56 -37.08 -3.28 -12.49
CA SER A 56 -36.89 -4.73 -12.69
C SER A 56 -35.76 -5.08 -13.65
N LEU A 57 -35.21 -4.09 -14.38
CA LEU A 57 -34.15 -4.26 -15.37
C LEU A 57 -32.77 -3.79 -14.88
N ARG A 58 -32.64 -3.21 -13.68
CA ARG A 58 -31.39 -2.53 -13.24
C ARG A 58 -31.03 -2.65 -11.75
N SER A 59 -31.73 -3.47 -10.96
CA SER A 59 -31.44 -3.62 -9.53
C SER A 59 -30.72 -4.93 -9.18
N ILE A 60 -29.44 -4.81 -8.87
CA ILE A 60 -28.69 -5.80 -8.09
C ILE A 60 -29.41 -6.12 -6.77
N ASN A 61 -29.52 -7.41 -6.46
CA ASN A 61 -29.82 -7.85 -5.11
C ASN A 61 -28.67 -7.49 -4.17
N LEU A 62 -29.01 -7.15 -2.93
CA LEU A 62 -28.06 -6.77 -1.92
C LEU A 62 -28.02 -7.83 -0.82
N ALA A 63 -26.82 -8.08 -0.30
CA ALA A 63 -26.64 -8.84 0.93
C ALA A 63 -26.69 -7.87 2.12
N ILE A 64 -27.68 -8.01 2.98
CA ILE A 64 -27.76 -7.28 4.25
C ILE A 64 -27.34 -8.19 5.40
N SER A 65 -26.40 -7.70 6.22
CA SER A 65 -25.83 -8.40 7.36
C SER A 65 -26.35 -7.83 8.68
N SER A 66 -25.91 -8.39 9.81
CA SER A 66 -26.30 -7.92 11.13
C SER A 66 -26.02 -6.43 11.35
N ARG A 67 -25.02 -5.85 10.68
CA ARG A 67 -24.71 -4.40 10.76
C ARG A 67 -25.81 -3.52 10.20
N GLY A 68 -26.22 -3.78 8.96
CA GLY A 68 -27.29 -3.02 8.33
C GLY A 68 -28.62 -3.21 9.07
N ILE A 69 -28.94 -4.44 9.48
CA ILE A 69 -30.18 -4.74 10.21
C ILE A 69 -30.17 -4.04 11.58
N SER A 70 -29.04 -4.07 12.29
CA SER A 70 -28.93 -3.41 13.60
C SER A 70 -29.06 -1.90 13.49
N ALA A 71 -28.51 -1.27 12.44
CA ALA A 71 -28.72 0.15 12.18
C ALA A 71 -30.19 0.48 11.94
N LEU A 72 -30.90 -0.31 11.14
CA LEU A 72 -32.35 -0.17 10.94
C LEU A 72 -33.11 -0.34 12.27
N CYS A 73 -32.82 -1.39 13.04
CA CYS A 73 -33.47 -1.65 14.32
C CYS A 73 -33.29 -0.52 15.34
N VAL A 74 -32.10 0.09 15.41
CA VAL A 74 -31.82 1.20 16.32
C VAL A 74 -32.64 2.44 15.96
N VAL A 75 -32.81 2.72 14.67
CA VAL A 75 -33.61 3.87 14.21
C VAL A 75 -35.11 3.59 14.35
N ASP A 76 -35.55 2.41 13.90
CA ASP A 76 -36.94 1.98 13.97
C ASP A 76 -37.06 0.44 13.94
N PRO A 77 -37.38 -0.20 15.09
CA PRO A 77 -37.58 -1.63 15.15
C PRO A 77 -38.71 -2.14 14.24
N ALA A 78 -39.77 -1.36 14.03
CA ALA A 78 -40.93 -1.78 13.25
C ALA A 78 -40.62 -1.77 11.74
N ILE A 79 -39.82 -0.81 11.27
CA ILE A 79 -39.32 -0.78 9.89
C ILE A 79 -38.41 -1.99 9.66
N ALA A 80 -37.50 -2.27 10.60
CA ALA A 80 -36.62 -3.43 10.51
C ALA A 80 -37.42 -4.74 10.44
N GLU A 81 -38.49 -4.89 11.22
CA GLU A 81 -39.36 -6.07 11.17
C GLU A 81 -40.06 -6.22 9.82
N ARG A 82 -40.66 -5.14 9.29
CA ARG A 82 -41.29 -5.12 7.95
C ARG A 82 -40.29 -5.49 6.87
N PHE A 83 -39.09 -4.95 6.97
CA PHE A 83 -38.01 -5.23 6.05
C PHE A 83 -37.60 -6.71 6.08
N MET A 84 -37.46 -7.29 7.29
CA MET A 84 -37.08 -8.70 7.47
C MET A 84 -38.14 -9.70 6.97
N LYS A 85 -39.41 -9.31 6.79
CA LYS A 85 -40.43 -10.18 6.15
C LYS A 85 -40.12 -10.46 4.67
N ASN A 86 -39.41 -9.52 4.04
CA ASN A 86 -39.13 -9.55 2.60
C ASN A 86 -37.76 -10.12 2.24
N VAL A 87 -36.95 -10.54 3.22
CA VAL A 87 -35.63 -11.11 2.94
C VAL A 87 -35.65 -12.63 2.80
N ILE A 88 -34.58 -13.18 2.21
CA ILE A 88 -34.29 -14.62 2.18
C ILE A 88 -32.96 -14.86 2.93
N PRO A 89 -32.96 -15.67 4.00
CA PRO A 89 -31.74 -15.96 4.73
C PRO A 89 -30.82 -16.89 3.94
N MET A 90 -29.55 -16.50 3.83
CA MET A 90 -28.47 -17.29 3.28
C MET A 90 -27.53 -17.69 4.41
N HIS A 91 -27.47 -18.96 4.75
CA HIS A 91 -26.68 -19.50 5.87
C HIS A 91 -25.24 -19.87 5.47
N GLY A 92 -24.96 -19.91 4.17
CA GLY A 92 -23.63 -20.21 3.67
C GLY A 92 -23.40 -19.75 2.24
N ARG A 93 -22.23 -20.14 1.72
CA ARG A 93 -21.83 -20.02 0.32
C ARG A 93 -21.95 -21.38 -0.35
N MET A 94 -22.52 -21.43 -1.54
CA MET A 94 -22.48 -22.61 -2.40
C MET A 94 -21.44 -22.36 -3.48
N ILE A 95 -20.34 -23.10 -3.44
CA ILE A 95 -19.25 -22.97 -4.42
C ILE A 95 -19.47 -23.97 -5.55
N HIS A 96 -19.51 -23.47 -6.78
CA HIS A 96 -19.63 -24.25 -8.00
C HIS A 96 -18.30 -24.33 -8.74
N ASP A 97 -17.73 -25.52 -8.85
CA ASP A 97 -16.44 -25.73 -9.52
C ASP A 97 -16.56 -25.76 -11.05
N ASN A 98 -15.46 -26.04 -11.76
CA ASN A 98 -15.44 -26.08 -13.23
C ASN A 98 -16.16 -27.32 -13.81
N LEU A 99 -16.39 -28.35 -12.99
CA LEU A 99 -17.10 -29.57 -13.39
C LEU A 99 -18.61 -29.49 -13.07
N GLY A 100 -19.05 -28.39 -12.43
CA GLY A 100 -20.43 -28.20 -11.97
C GLY A 100 -20.73 -28.90 -10.64
N GLN A 101 -19.71 -29.29 -9.86
CA GLN A 101 -19.92 -29.84 -8.52
C GLN A 101 -20.13 -28.71 -7.51
N CYS A 102 -21.09 -28.93 -6.61
CA CYS A 102 -21.51 -27.98 -5.59
C CYS A 102 -20.89 -28.33 -4.23
N HIS A 103 -20.27 -27.33 -3.58
CA HIS A 103 -19.74 -27.45 -2.23
C HIS A 103 -20.34 -26.37 -1.31
N SER A 104 -21.17 -26.80 -0.35
CA SER A 104 -21.72 -25.91 0.68
C SER A 104 -20.66 -25.55 1.73
N GLN A 105 -20.62 -24.27 2.07
CA GLN A 105 -19.77 -23.71 3.12
C GLN A 105 -20.57 -22.74 3.99
N LEU A 106 -20.96 -23.15 5.19
CA LEU A 106 -21.62 -22.27 6.15
C LEU A 106 -20.74 -21.06 6.53
N TYR A 107 -21.38 -19.94 6.85
CA TYR A 107 -20.68 -18.71 7.21
C TYR A 107 -19.99 -18.80 8.56
N ASP A 108 -20.68 -19.38 9.54
CA ASP A 108 -20.13 -19.67 10.86
C ASP A 108 -20.74 -20.93 11.48
N ARG A 109 -20.26 -21.27 12.68
CA ARG A 109 -20.74 -22.42 13.47
C ARG A 109 -22.16 -22.21 13.98
N ASP A 110 -22.53 -20.96 14.28
CA ASP A 110 -23.74 -20.62 15.00
C ASP A 110 -24.97 -20.53 14.07
N GLY A 111 -24.77 -20.81 12.77
CA GLY A 111 -25.82 -20.85 11.77
C GLY A 111 -26.32 -19.46 11.35
N GLN A 112 -25.53 -18.42 11.60
CA GLN A 112 -25.92 -17.04 11.26
C GLN A 112 -26.04 -16.87 9.75
N ALA A 113 -27.00 -16.05 9.34
CA ALA A 113 -27.31 -15.80 7.95
C ALA A 113 -27.07 -14.34 7.56
N ILE A 114 -26.52 -14.14 6.38
CA ILE A 114 -26.73 -12.88 5.64
C ILE A 114 -28.05 -12.99 4.89
N ASN A 115 -28.68 -11.88 4.57
CA ASN A 115 -30.01 -11.91 3.98
C ASN A 115 -30.00 -11.28 2.58
N SER A 116 -30.61 -11.96 1.61
CA SER A 116 -30.83 -11.42 0.27
C SER A 116 -32.07 -10.54 0.28
N ILE A 117 -31.95 -9.33 -0.27
CA ILE A 117 -33.04 -8.37 -0.44
C ILE A 117 -32.93 -7.72 -1.82
N ASP A 118 -34.07 -7.53 -2.47
CA ASP A 118 -34.17 -6.65 -3.62
C ASP A 118 -33.96 -5.18 -3.21
N ARG A 119 -33.07 -4.48 -3.93
CA ARG A 119 -32.74 -3.08 -3.65
C ARG A 119 -33.93 -2.14 -3.87
N GLY A 120 -34.74 -2.41 -4.89
CA GLY A 120 -35.93 -1.62 -5.19
C GLY A 120 -36.92 -1.68 -4.04
N LEU A 121 -37.23 -2.89 -3.57
CA LEU A 121 -38.13 -3.15 -2.46
C LEU A 121 -37.66 -2.53 -1.15
N LEU A 122 -36.36 -2.62 -0.84
CA LEU A 122 -35.77 -1.93 0.31
C LEU A 122 -36.06 -0.42 0.27
N ASN A 123 -35.75 0.21 -0.85
CA ASN A 123 -35.81 1.66 -0.94
C ASN A 123 -37.25 2.17 -1.07
N ILE A 124 -38.14 1.45 -1.76
CA ILE A 124 -39.58 1.72 -1.78
C ILE A 124 -40.14 1.65 -0.36
N GLY A 125 -39.80 0.58 0.38
CA GLY A 125 -40.19 0.46 1.78
C GLY A 125 -39.75 1.66 2.61
N LEU A 126 -38.49 2.08 2.52
CA LEU A 126 -38.00 3.27 3.23
C LEU A 126 -38.71 4.58 2.80
N LEU A 127 -39.02 4.76 1.51
CA LEU A 127 -39.73 5.93 1.00
C LEU A 127 -41.18 6.00 1.51
N ASP A 128 -41.84 4.85 1.61
CA ASP A 128 -43.19 4.75 2.18
C ASP A 128 -43.17 5.17 3.65
N GLU A 129 -42.15 4.77 4.40
CA GLU A 129 -41.97 5.20 5.80
C GLU A 129 -41.76 6.71 5.90
N LEU A 130 -40.87 7.29 5.09
CA LEU A 130 -40.64 8.74 5.10
C LEU A 130 -41.91 9.54 4.83
N SER A 131 -42.80 9.03 3.97
CA SER A 131 -44.04 9.71 3.60
C SER A 131 -45.07 9.76 4.74
N SER A 132 -44.87 8.96 5.80
CA SER A 132 -45.73 8.97 6.99
C SER A 132 -45.36 10.07 8.00
N TYR A 133 -44.22 10.74 7.85
CA TYR A 133 -43.74 11.78 8.77
C TYR A 133 -44.09 13.18 8.26
N GLN A 134 -44.69 13.99 9.13
CA GLN A 134 -45.12 15.36 8.77
C GLN A 134 -43.94 16.34 8.60
N ASN A 135 -42.83 16.10 9.29
CA ASN A 135 -41.62 16.91 9.25
C ASN A 135 -40.59 16.43 8.20
N ILE A 136 -41.02 15.61 7.24
CA ILE A 136 -40.19 15.18 6.10
C ILE A 136 -40.88 15.61 4.79
N ARG A 137 -40.13 16.28 3.93
CA ARG A 137 -40.56 16.62 2.57
C ARG A 137 -39.69 15.91 1.55
N LEU A 138 -40.33 15.29 0.56
CA LEU A 138 -39.67 14.55 -0.51
C LEU A 138 -39.77 15.31 -1.83
N HIS A 139 -38.63 15.54 -2.48
CA HIS A 139 -38.53 16.24 -3.76
C HIS A 139 -37.85 15.34 -4.80
N PHE A 140 -38.65 14.72 -5.66
CA PHE A 140 -38.16 13.90 -6.77
C PHE A 140 -37.90 14.72 -8.03
N ARG A 141 -37.19 14.14 -9.01
CA ARG A 141 -36.79 14.80 -10.26
C ARG A 141 -36.08 16.13 -10.02
N THR A 142 -35.41 16.25 -8.88
CA THR A 142 -34.83 17.48 -8.38
C THR A 142 -33.35 17.25 -8.10
N LYS A 143 -32.50 17.77 -8.99
CA LYS A 143 -31.06 17.53 -8.96
C LYS A 143 -30.33 18.68 -8.27
N LEU A 144 -29.41 18.35 -7.38
CA LEU A 144 -28.48 19.34 -6.81
C LEU A 144 -27.54 19.87 -7.89
N SER A 145 -27.45 21.19 -8.02
CA SER A 145 -26.54 21.87 -8.94
C SER A 145 -25.30 22.37 -8.21
N THR A 146 -25.49 23.17 -7.17
CA THR A 146 -24.43 23.81 -6.39
C THR A 146 -24.83 23.93 -4.92
N VAL A 147 -23.85 24.03 -4.04
CA VAL A 147 -24.07 24.34 -2.63
C VAL A 147 -23.06 25.41 -2.24
N ASP A 148 -23.56 26.52 -1.71
CA ASP A 148 -22.74 27.46 -0.97
C ASP A 148 -22.88 27.16 0.52
N PHE A 149 -21.89 26.46 1.05
CA PHE A 149 -21.87 26.11 2.46
C PHE A 149 -21.71 27.35 3.34
N ASN A 150 -21.05 28.43 2.90
CA ASN A 150 -20.83 29.59 3.74
C ASN A 150 -22.14 30.34 4.03
N SER A 151 -22.96 30.55 2.99
CA SER A 151 -24.31 31.12 3.11
C SER A 151 -25.39 30.10 3.52
N ARG A 152 -25.06 28.80 3.53
CA ARG A 152 -25.96 27.67 3.84
C ARG A 152 -27.14 27.58 2.88
N ILE A 153 -26.85 27.74 1.59
CA ILE A 153 -27.83 27.68 0.50
C ILE A 153 -27.45 26.56 -0.47
N ALA A 154 -28.40 25.66 -0.73
CA ALA A 154 -28.29 24.62 -1.74
C ALA A 154 -29.21 24.95 -2.92
N THR A 155 -28.64 24.99 -4.12
CA THR A 155 -29.37 25.28 -5.35
C THR A 155 -29.73 23.98 -6.06
N PHE A 156 -31.02 23.75 -6.21
CA PHE A 156 -31.58 22.59 -6.89
C PHE A 156 -32.20 22.98 -8.22
N SER A 157 -32.33 22.02 -9.13
CA SER A 157 -33.06 22.20 -10.38
C SER A 157 -34.07 21.07 -10.59
N ALA A 158 -35.33 21.46 -10.83
CA ALA A 158 -36.39 20.59 -11.31
C ALA A 158 -36.64 20.89 -12.80
N GLY A 159 -35.76 20.37 -13.67
CA GLY A 159 -35.79 20.67 -15.11
C GLY A 159 -34.89 21.85 -15.50
N LYS A 160 -35.47 22.94 -16.03
CA LYS A 160 -34.70 24.10 -16.53
C LYS A 160 -34.54 25.24 -15.53
N ASN A 161 -35.33 25.27 -14.45
CA ASN A 161 -35.37 26.41 -13.53
C ASN A 161 -34.70 26.02 -12.20
N PRO A 162 -33.56 26.64 -11.84
CA PRO A 162 -32.94 26.45 -10.54
C PRO A 162 -33.71 27.22 -9.45
N PHE A 163 -33.71 26.69 -8.23
CA PHE A 163 -34.25 27.33 -7.04
C PHE A 163 -33.37 27.03 -5.81
N ASP A 164 -33.38 27.95 -4.85
CA ASP A 164 -32.52 27.90 -3.67
C ASP A 164 -33.26 27.40 -2.44
N VAL A 165 -32.54 26.62 -1.63
CA VAL A 165 -33.04 26.03 -0.38
C VAL A 165 -32.04 26.32 0.73
N GLN A 166 -32.49 27.05 1.76
CA GLN A 166 -31.69 27.31 2.95
C GLN A 166 -31.68 26.08 3.87
N PHE A 167 -30.55 25.84 4.55
CA PHE A 167 -30.39 24.72 5.46
C PHE A 167 -29.54 25.08 6.69
N ASP A 168 -29.62 24.26 7.73
CA ASP A 168 -28.68 24.27 8.87
C ASP A 168 -27.60 23.19 8.68
N LEU A 169 -27.97 22.01 8.17
CA LEU A 169 -27.07 20.91 7.84
C LEU A 169 -27.38 20.34 6.45
N CYS A 170 -26.34 20.08 5.64
CA CYS A 170 -26.43 19.37 4.36
C CYS A 170 -25.78 17.99 4.45
N ILE A 171 -26.55 16.93 4.19
CA ILE A 171 -26.07 15.53 4.17
C ILE A 171 -25.97 15.05 2.73
N GLY A 172 -24.75 14.74 2.29
CA GLY A 172 -24.48 14.09 1.01
C GLY A 172 -24.60 12.58 1.13
N ALA A 173 -25.70 12.02 0.64
CA ALA A 173 -25.96 10.59 0.51
C ALA A 173 -26.25 10.23 -0.97
N ASP A 174 -25.64 10.97 -1.89
CA ASP A 174 -25.90 10.97 -3.34
C ASP A 174 -25.00 10.03 -4.15
N GLY A 175 -24.45 9.01 -3.48
CA GLY A 175 -23.76 7.89 -4.10
C GLY A 175 -22.29 8.15 -4.48
N SER A 176 -21.68 7.18 -5.17
CA SER A 176 -20.25 7.19 -5.52
C SER A 176 -19.81 8.43 -6.31
N TYR A 177 -20.68 8.99 -7.15
CA TYR A 177 -20.44 10.20 -7.95
C TYR A 177 -20.99 11.50 -7.31
N SER A 178 -20.97 11.57 -5.98
CA SER A 178 -21.50 12.67 -5.17
C SER A 178 -21.19 14.07 -5.72
N ASN A 179 -22.25 14.86 -5.92
CA ASN A 179 -22.17 16.30 -6.15
C ASN A 179 -21.79 17.02 -4.85
N VAL A 180 -22.34 16.60 -3.71
CA VAL A 180 -22.05 17.22 -2.40
C VAL A 180 -20.56 17.14 -2.09
N ARG A 181 -19.94 15.96 -2.23
CA ARG A 181 -18.48 15.78 -2.07
C ARG A 181 -17.70 16.72 -2.99
N ARG A 182 -18.08 16.81 -4.27
CA ARG A 182 -17.41 17.70 -5.24
C ARG A 182 -17.49 19.18 -4.86
N GLN A 183 -18.63 19.63 -4.32
CA GLN A 183 -18.74 20.99 -3.80
C GLN A 183 -17.89 21.18 -2.52
N MET A 184 -17.88 20.19 -1.62
CA MET A 184 -17.09 20.23 -0.38
C MET A 184 -15.58 20.29 -0.66
N MET A 185 -15.07 19.59 -1.68
CA MET A 185 -13.65 19.62 -2.07
C MET A 185 -13.15 21.03 -2.44
N ARG A 186 -14.05 21.98 -2.74
CA ARG A 186 -13.68 23.38 -3.03
C ARG A 186 -13.44 24.22 -1.77
N VAL A 187 -14.02 23.81 -0.64
CA VAL A 187 -13.99 24.56 0.63
C VAL A 187 -13.25 23.82 1.75
N VAL A 188 -12.98 22.53 1.57
CA VAL A 188 -12.22 21.66 2.49
C VAL A 188 -10.96 21.16 1.79
N ARG A 189 -9.84 21.13 2.53
CA ARG A 189 -8.62 20.40 2.11
C ARG A 189 -8.86 18.89 2.27
N MET A 190 -9.62 18.32 1.34
CA MET A 190 -10.02 16.93 1.36
C MET A 190 -8.99 16.08 0.60
N ASP A 191 -8.37 15.12 1.29
CA ASP A 191 -7.68 14.01 0.66
C ASP A 191 -8.73 13.14 -0.04
N TYR A 192 -8.57 12.95 -1.35
CA TYR A 192 -9.52 12.24 -2.18
C TYR A 192 -8.81 11.26 -3.10
N GLN A 193 -9.22 9.99 -3.03
CA GLN A 193 -8.78 8.92 -3.92
C GLN A 193 -10.00 8.33 -4.62
N GLN A 194 -9.90 8.21 -5.94
CA GLN A 194 -10.85 7.50 -6.78
C GLN A 194 -10.07 6.48 -7.63
N GLU A 195 -10.43 5.21 -7.51
CA GLU A 195 -9.81 4.11 -8.24
C GLU A 195 -10.89 3.33 -8.99
N TYR A 196 -10.69 3.12 -10.29
CA TYR A 196 -11.48 2.17 -11.06
C TYR A 196 -10.76 0.84 -11.09
N LEU A 197 -11.48 -0.23 -10.75
CA LEU A 197 -10.93 -1.57 -10.89
C LEU A 197 -10.90 -1.97 -12.38
N PRO A 198 -9.94 -2.83 -12.79
CA PRO A 198 -9.84 -3.32 -14.16
C PRO A 198 -10.93 -4.36 -14.50
N HIS A 199 -12.06 -4.37 -13.80
CA HIS A 199 -13.16 -5.30 -13.96
C HIS A 199 -14.47 -4.53 -14.13
N ASP A 200 -15.30 -5.03 -15.04
CA ASP A 200 -16.69 -4.61 -15.14
C ASP A 200 -17.60 -5.70 -14.59
N TYR A 201 -18.85 -5.32 -14.35
CA TYR A 201 -19.91 -6.24 -14.02
C TYR A 201 -21.08 -6.18 -15.01
N ILE A 202 -21.71 -7.34 -15.21
CA ILE A 202 -22.92 -7.53 -16.00
C ILE A 202 -23.93 -8.29 -15.14
N GLU A 203 -25.17 -7.81 -15.10
CA GLU A 203 -26.27 -8.49 -14.42
C GLU A 203 -26.93 -9.51 -15.34
N LEU A 204 -27.15 -10.71 -14.82
CA LEU A 204 -27.82 -11.84 -15.47
C LEU A 204 -28.94 -12.35 -14.55
N SER A 205 -29.82 -13.23 -15.03
CA SER A 205 -30.93 -13.76 -14.22
C SER A 205 -31.18 -15.24 -14.49
N ILE A 206 -31.29 -16.02 -13.40
CA ILE A 206 -31.82 -17.38 -13.44
C ILE A 206 -33.33 -17.32 -13.19
N PRO A 207 -34.19 -17.82 -14.12
CA PRO A 207 -35.63 -17.88 -13.93
C PRO A 207 -36.05 -18.72 -12.73
N PRO A 208 -37.29 -18.53 -12.23
CA PRO A 208 -37.92 -19.55 -11.41
C PRO A 208 -38.16 -20.82 -12.22
N GLY A 209 -37.91 -21.98 -11.61
CA GLY A 209 -38.28 -23.28 -12.13
C GLY A 209 -39.78 -23.54 -12.00
N ARG A 210 -40.25 -24.65 -12.59
CA ARG A 210 -41.63 -25.13 -12.43
C ARG A 210 -41.64 -26.43 -11.63
N GLY A 211 -42.32 -26.43 -10.48
CA GLY A 211 -42.54 -27.64 -9.70
C GLY A 211 -43.58 -28.56 -10.34
N THR A 212 -43.75 -29.77 -9.79
CA THR A 212 -44.74 -30.77 -10.24
C THR A 212 -46.18 -30.26 -10.28
N ASN A 213 -46.48 -29.22 -9.49
CA ASN A 213 -47.82 -28.64 -9.35
C ASN A 213 -47.97 -27.33 -10.16
N GLY A 214 -47.05 -27.03 -11.08
CA GLY A 214 -47.04 -25.80 -11.89
C GLY A 214 -46.64 -24.51 -11.16
N LYS A 215 -46.41 -24.57 -9.83
CA LYS A 215 -45.99 -23.42 -9.02
C LYS A 215 -44.50 -23.08 -9.22
N PRO A 216 -44.11 -21.79 -9.14
CA PRO A 216 -42.70 -21.37 -9.15
C PRO A 216 -41.90 -22.05 -8.05
N THR A 217 -40.74 -22.61 -8.39
CA THR A 217 -39.78 -23.21 -7.46
C THR A 217 -38.38 -22.67 -7.72
N PHE A 218 -37.52 -22.69 -6.70
CA PHE A 218 -36.11 -22.35 -6.90
C PHE A 218 -35.41 -23.45 -7.70
N LEU A 219 -34.54 -23.05 -8.63
CA LEU A 219 -33.67 -23.97 -9.39
C LEU A 219 -32.38 -24.30 -8.65
N LEU A 220 -31.97 -23.45 -7.71
CA LEU A 220 -30.81 -23.62 -6.84
C LEU A 220 -31.24 -23.52 -5.38
N ASP A 221 -30.38 -23.88 -4.44
CA ASP A 221 -30.68 -23.77 -3.01
C ASP A 221 -30.83 -22.29 -2.58
N PRO A 222 -32.03 -21.83 -2.18
CA PRO A 222 -32.24 -20.44 -1.81
C PRO A 222 -31.56 -20.02 -0.50
N ASN A 223 -31.03 -20.97 0.28
CA ASN A 223 -30.41 -20.69 1.56
C ASN A 223 -28.89 -20.46 1.45
N HIS A 224 -28.38 -20.27 0.24
CA HIS A 224 -26.96 -20.05 -0.04
C HIS A 224 -26.72 -18.87 -0.99
N LEU A 225 -25.59 -18.19 -0.78
CA LEU A 225 -24.97 -17.33 -1.78
C LEU A 225 -24.20 -18.21 -2.76
N HIS A 226 -24.65 -18.29 -4.01
CA HIS A 226 -23.97 -19.10 -5.02
C HIS A 226 -22.79 -18.36 -5.64
N ILE A 227 -21.66 -19.04 -5.82
CA ILE A 227 -20.42 -18.47 -6.34
C ILE A 227 -19.77 -19.46 -7.32
N TRP A 228 -19.46 -19.00 -8.53
CA TRP A 228 -18.66 -19.72 -9.53
C TRP A 228 -17.32 -18.99 -9.73
N PRO A 229 -16.24 -19.39 -9.04
CA PRO A 229 -14.93 -18.75 -9.17
C PRO A 229 -14.15 -19.31 -10.37
N ARG A 230 -13.53 -18.44 -11.19
CA ARG A 230 -12.74 -18.82 -12.40
C ARG A 230 -11.40 -18.10 -12.52
N HIS A 231 -10.69 -17.93 -11.39
CA HIS A 231 -9.41 -17.24 -11.29
C HIS A 231 -9.41 -15.78 -11.70
N SER A 232 -9.64 -15.39 -12.97
CA SER A 232 -9.68 -13.98 -13.42
C SER A 232 -11.06 -13.35 -13.36
N PHE A 233 -12.12 -14.14 -13.41
CA PHE A 233 -13.50 -13.70 -13.36
C PHE A 233 -14.34 -14.61 -12.44
N MET A 234 -15.54 -14.16 -12.08
CA MET A 234 -16.45 -14.89 -11.20
C MET A 234 -17.90 -14.52 -11.45
N LEU A 235 -18.80 -15.48 -11.25
CA LEU A 235 -20.25 -15.27 -11.22
C LEU A 235 -20.75 -15.47 -9.79
N ILE A 236 -21.66 -14.61 -9.33
CA ILE A 236 -22.40 -14.83 -8.07
C ILE A 236 -23.89 -14.81 -8.33
N ALA A 237 -24.69 -15.51 -7.52
CA ALA A 237 -26.15 -15.46 -7.62
C ALA A 237 -26.81 -15.36 -6.24
N LEU A 238 -27.78 -14.44 -6.13
CA LEU A 238 -28.56 -14.18 -4.93
C LEU A 238 -30.04 -14.50 -5.18
N PRO A 239 -30.74 -15.18 -4.25
CA PRO A 239 -32.12 -15.60 -4.40
C PRO A 239 -33.11 -14.44 -4.27
N ASN A 240 -34.22 -14.55 -5.01
CA ASN A 240 -35.37 -13.64 -4.99
C ASN A 240 -36.65 -14.30 -4.44
N LYS A 241 -37.58 -13.50 -3.92
CA LYS A 241 -38.88 -14.00 -3.40
C LYS A 241 -39.75 -14.65 -4.47
N ASP A 242 -39.63 -14.20 -5.72
CA ASP A 242 -40.32 -14.77 -6.89
C ASP A 242 -39.73 -16.11 -7.36
N ARG A 243 -38.75 -16.65 -6.62
CA ARG A 243 -38.02 -17.90 -6.88
C ARG A 243 -36.97 -17.82 -7.99
N SER A 244 -36.68 -16.63 -8.52
CA SER A 244 -35.55 -16.39 -9.43
C SER A 244 -34.23 -16.17 -8.66
N PHE A 245 -33.11 -16.07 -9.39
CA PHE A 245 -31.86 -15.54 -8.83
C PHE A 245 -31.33 -14.40 -9.70
N THR A 246 -30.90 -13.33 -9.03
CA THR A 246 -30.13 -12.25 -9.67
C THR A 246 -28.67 -12.65 -9.65
N CYS A 247 -28.06 -12.70 -10.84
CA CYS A 247 -26.68 -13.10 -11.02
C CYS A 247 -25.82 -11.89 -11.40
N THR A 248 -24.58 -11.84 -10.93
CA THR A 248 -23.64 -10.77 -11.27
C THR A 248 -22.33 -11.39 -11.72
N LEU A 249 -22.01 -11.20 -13.01
CA LEU A 249 -20.74 -11.60 -13.59
C LEU A 249 -19.74 -10.48 -13.38
N PHE A 250 -18.60 -10.78 -12.77
CA PHE A 250 -17.45 -9.89 -12.66
C PHE A 250 -16.32 -10.43 -13.53
N ALA A 251 -15.87 -9.65 -14.52
CA ALA A 251 -14.80 -10.06 -15.41
C ALA A 251 -13.90 -8.87 -15.79
N PRO A 252 -12.61 -9.11 -16.12
CA PRO A 252 -11.72 -8.05 -16.56
C PRO A 252 -12.30 -7.33 -17.78
N THR A 253 -12.21 -5.99 -17.81
CA THR A 253 -12.73 -5.19 -18.94
C THR A 253 -12.13 -5.67 -20.26
N LYS A 254 -10.83 -5.93 -20.28
CA LYS A 254 -10.12 -6.45 -21.45
C LYS A 254 -10.69 -7.77 -21.97
N ASP A 255 -11.09 -8.67 -21.08
CA ASP A 255 -11.66 -9.96 -21.46
C ASP A 255 -13.04 -9.75 -22.06
N LEU A 256 -13.88 -8.93 -21.43
CA LEU A 256 -15.23 -8.59 -21.93
C LEU A 256 -15.20 -7.83 -23.26
N ASP A 257 -14.17 -7.02 -23.52
CA ASP A 257 -14.00 -6.31 -24.78
C ASP A 257 -13.76 -7.27 -25.96
N THR A 258 -13.17 -8.45 -25.71
CA THR A 258 -13.04 -9.50 -26.74
C THR A 258 -14.35 -10.23 -27.04
N LEU A 259 -15.31 -10.18 -26.11
CA LEU A 259 -16.66 -10.73 -26.25
C LEU A 259 -17.56 -9.66 -26.88
N ASP A 260 -17.24 -9.29 -28.11
CA ASP A 260 -17.92 -8.22 -28.88
C ASP A 260 -19.22 -8.66 -29.56
N THR A 261 -19.50 -9.97 -29.58
CA THR A 261 -20.63 -10.59 -30.27
C THR A 261 -21.32 -11.57 -29.34
N THR A 262 -22.64 -11.70 -29.51
CA THR A 262 -23.49 -12.61 -28.73
C THR A 262 -22.97 -14.06 -28.79
N ASP A 263 -22.57 -14.55 -29.96
CA ASP A 263 -22.07 -15.92 -30.10
C ASP A 263 -20.75 -16.16 -29.35
N LYS A 264 -19.81 -15.20 -29.40
CA LYS A 264 -18.56 -15.29 -28.61
C LYS A 264 -18.86 -15.30 -27.13
N PHE A 265 -19.76 -14.43 -26.67
CA PHE A 265 -20.15 -14.38 -25.25
C PHE A 265 -20.78 -15.70 -24.79
N VAL A 266 -21.71 -16.27 -25.57
CA VAL A 266 -22.33 -17.55 -25.22
C VAL A 266 -21.33 -18.69 -25.24
N ALA A 267 -20.46 -18.79 -26.25
CA ALA A 267 -19.42 -19.83 -26.31
C ALA A 267 -18.46 -19.73 -25.12
N TRP A 268 -18.04 -18.52 -24.76
CA TRP A 268 -17.22 -18.28 -23.57
C TRP A 268 -17.94 -18.70 -22.29
N PHE A 269 -19.23 -18.35 -22.17
CA PHE A 269 -20.05 -18.71 -21.01
C PHE A 269 -20.30 -20.23 -20.92
N GLU A 270 -20.46 -20.93 -22.05
CA GLU A 270 -20.58 -22.39 -22.13
C GLU A 270 -19.34 -23.10 -21.58
N VAL A 271 -18.14 -22.60 -21.91
CA VAL A 271 -16.87 -23.18 -21.46
C VAL A 271 -16.67 -22.98 -19.96
N HIS A 272 -16.99 -21.79 -19.44
CA HIS A 272 -16.64 -21.44 -18.06
C HIS A 272 -17.77 -21.64 -17.06
N PHE A 273 -19.03 -21.52 -17.46
CA PHE A 273 -20.20 -21.53 -16.58
C PHE A 273 -21.30 -22.46 -17.10
N ARG A 274 -20.91 -23.67 -17.51
CA ARG A 274 -21.79 -24.68 -18.13
C ARG A 274 -23.06 -24.96 -17.32
N ASP A 275 -22.92 -25.14 -16.02
CA ASP A 275 -24.03 -25.42 -15.10
C ASP A 275 -24.93 -24.19 -14.90
N ALA A 276 -24.35 -23.00 -14.74
CA ALA A 276 -25.11 -21.76 -14.67
C ALA A 276 -25.89 -21.50 -15.97
N LEU A 277 -25.31 -21.80 -17.13
CA LEU A 277 -25.97 -21.67 -18.43
C LEU A 277 -27.21 -22.57 -18.52
N ALA A 278 -27.10 -23.81 -18.02
CA ALA A 278 -28.23 -24.74 -18.00
C ALA A 278 -29.41 -24.20 -17.17
N HIS A 279 -29.12 -23.41 -16.12
CA HIS A 279 -30.15 -22.76 -15.31
C HIS A 279 -30.67 -21.45 -15.91
N ILE A 280 -29.82 -20.62 -16.52
CA ILE A 280 -30.20 -19.33 -17.12
C ILE A 280 -31.01 -19.53 -18.41
N GLY A 281 -30.57 -20.46 -19.26
CA GLY A 281 -31.06 -20.65 -20.62
C GLY A 281 -30.40 -19.71 -21.63
N ARG A 282 -30.05 -20.23 -22.81
CA ARG A 282 -29.30 -19.51 -23.86
C ARG A 282 -30.00 -18.20 -24.28
N ASP A 283 -31.27 -18.26 -24.62
CA ASP A 283 -32.02 -17.08 -25.11
C ASP A 283 -32.06 -15.94 -24.09
N ARG A 284 -32.16 -16.28 -22.79
CA ARG A 284 -32.17 -15.30 -21.71
C ARG A 284 -30.78 -14.72 -21.48
N LEU A 285 -29.74 -15.54 -21.54
CA LEU A 285 -28.35 -15.07 -21.44
C LEU A 285 -28.05 -14.04 -22.52
N VAL A 286 -28.41 -14.34 -23.77
CA VAL A 286 -28.30 -13.43 -24.93
C VAL A 286 -29.06 -12.14 -24.66
N ALA A 287 -30.35 -12.25 -24.31
CA ALA A 287 -31.19 -11.08 -24.13
C ALA A 287 -30.77 -10.22 -22.92
N SER A 288 -30.12 -10.80 -21.90
CA SER A 288 -29.49 -10.06 -20.80
C SER A 288 -28.22 -9.36 -21.25
N PHE A 289 -27.36 -10.02 -22.02
CA PHE A 289 -26.12 -9.45 -22.52
C PHE A 289 -26.33 -8.25 -23.45
N GLU A 290 -27.35 -8.29 -24.30
CA GLU A 290 -27.67 -7.21 -25.25
C GLU A 290 -28.37 -6.01 -24.59
N ARG A 291 -29.19 -6.25 -23.55
CA ARG A 291 -29.99 -5.20 -22.91
C ARG A 291 -29.33 -4.58 -21.69
N ASN A 292 -28.58 -5.36 -20.91
CA ASN A 292 -28.04 -4.91 -19.64
C ASN A 292 -26.68 -4.22 -19.85
N PRO A 293 -26.48 -3.00 -19.31
CA PRO A 293 -25.23 -2.29 -19.49
C PRO A 293 -24.07 -2.96 -18.73
N ARG A 294 -22.87 -2.87 -19.32
CA ARG A 294 -21.60 -3.13 -18.63
C ARG A 294 -21.30 -1.95 -17.71
N ASN A 295 -20.95 -2.21 -16.45
CA ASN A 295 -20.71 -1.17 -15.46
C ASN A 295 -19.36 -1.37 -14.78
N SER A 296 -18.61 -0.28 -14.60
CA SER A 296 -17.31 -0.31 -13.94
C SER A 296 -17.43 -0.26 -12.42
N LEU A 297 -16.46 -0.90 -11.75
CA LEU A 297 -16.35 -0.89 -10.31
C LEU A 297 -15.45 0.26 -9.83
N ILE A 298 -15.98 1.09 -8.95
CA ILE A 298 -15.30 2.26 -8.40
C ILE A 298 -15.04 2.08 -6.90
N CYS A 299 -13.85 2.46 -6.46
CA CYS A 299 -13.46 2.59 -5.07
C CYS A 299 -13.17 4.07 -4.79
N VAL A 300 -13.76 4.62 -3.73
CA VAL A 300 -13.56 5.99 -3.28
C VAL A 300 -13.13 5.98 -1.83
N LYS A 301 -12.08 6.74 -1.52
CA LYS A 301 -11.69 7.07 -0.14
C LYS A 301 -11.58 8.59 -0.04
N ALA A 302 -12.14 9.16 1.02
CA ALA A 302 -12.10 10.60 1.28
C ALA A 302 -11.72 10.88 2.74
N ASN A 303 -11.13 12.05 3.02
CA ASN A 303 -10.91 12.54 4.38
C ASN A 303 -10.65 14.06 4.35
N PRO A 304 -11.27 14.89 5.20
CA PRO A 304 -12.36 14.59 6.13
C PRO A 304 -13.71 14.44 5.42
N TYR A 305 -14.74 13.99 6.16
CA TYR A 305 -16.09 13.79 5.60
C TYR A 305 -17.04 14.96 5.86
N HIS A 306 -16.58 16.03 6.50
CA HIS A 306 -17.43 17.16 6.91
C HIS A 306 -16.82 18.52 6.55
N TYR A 307 -17.65 19.55 6.60
CA TYR A 307 -17.22 20.95 6.60
C TYR A 307 -17.94 21.70 7.72
N LYS A 308 -17.17 22.14 8.72
CA LYS A 308 -17.65 22.91 9.88
C LYS A 308 -18.92 22.27 10.49
N ASP A 309 -19.90 23.08 10.84
CA ASP A 309 -21.20 22.75 11.40
C ASP A 309 -22.29 22.44 10.36
N ARG A 310 -21.95 22.34 9.07
CA ARG A 310 -22.96 22.55 8.02
C ARG A 310 -23.00 21.52 6.90
N ALA A 311 -21.99 20.66 6.77
CA ALA A 311 -22.03 19.62 5.76
C ALA A 311 -21.34 18.33 6.20
N ILE A 312 -21.87 17.19 5.77
CA ILE A 312 -21.27 15.88 5.94
C ILE A 312 -21.62 14.95 4.75
N ILE A 313 -20.68 14.09 4.34
CA ILE A 313 -20.91 13.02 3.37
C ILE A 313 -20.89 11.65 4.07
N ILE A 314 -21.80 10.74 3.67
CA ILE A 314 -21.95 9.40 4.27
C ILE A 314 -22.27 8.34 3.20
N GLY A 315 -22.09 7.06 3.53
CA GLY A 315 -22.25 5.96 2.58
C GLY A 315 -21.31 6.08 1.38
N ASP A 316 -21.77 5.65 0.20
CA ASP A 316 -20.96 5.67 -1.04
C ASP A 316 -20.46 7.07 -1.43
N ALA A 317 -21.10 8.15 -0.95
CA ALA A 317 -20.60 9.50 -1.15
C ALA A 317 -19.27 9.73 -0.45
N ALA A 318 -19.05 9.08 0.70
CA ALA A 318 -17.83 9.12 1.50
C ALA A 318 -16.85 7.98 1.19
N HIS A 319 -17.36 6.75 0.96
CA HIS A 319 -16.54 5.54 0.85
C HIS A 319 -17.16 4.49 -0.10
N ALA A 320 -17.29 4.81 -1.38
CA ALA A 320 -17.67 3.79 -2.36
C ALA A 320 -16.66 2.62 -2.34
N MET A 321 -17.14 1.40 -2.16
CA MET A 321 -16.28 0.22 -2.06
C MET A 321 -16.70 -0.85 -3.05
N THR A 322 -15.76 -1.74 -3.37
CA THR A 322 -16.06 -2.88 -4.25
C THR A 322 -17.05 -3.85 -3.61
N PRO A 323 -17.91 -4.51 -4.39
CA PRO A 323 -19.04 -5.29 -3.86
C PRO A 323 -18.63 -6.65 -3.25
N PHE A 324 -17.34 -6.99 -3.24
CA PHE A 324 -16.87 -8.34 -2.92
C PHE A 324 -17.08 -8.77 -1.47
N TYR A 325 -17.25 -7.85 -0.52
CA TYR A 325 -17.62 -8.19 0.87
C TYR A 325 -19.12 -8.03 1.17
N GLY A 326 -19.90 -7.48 0.22
CA GLY A 326 -21.31 -7.14 0.45
C GLY A 326 -21.53 -6.13 1.58
N GLN A 327 -20.55 -5.27 1.89
CA GLN A 327 -20.63 -4.34 3.04
C GLN A 327 -20.96 -2.89 2.68
N GLY A 328 -21.05 -2.50 1.40
CA GLY A 328 -21.35 -1.09 1.02
C GLY A 328 -22.63 -0.55 1.67
N LEU A 329 -23.77 -1.21 1.43
CA LEU A 329 -25.04 -0.86 2.07
C LEU A 329 -24.95 -0.94 3.61
N ASN A 330 -24.40 -2.03 4.14
CA ASN A 330 -24.31 -2.27 5.58
C ASN A 330 -23.49 -1.19 6.30
N CYS A 331 -22.36 -0.79 5.72
CA CYS A 331 -21.51 0.28 6.19
C CYS A 331 -22.21 1.63 6.12
N GLY A 332 -22.90 1.93 5.01
CA GLY A 332 -23.66 3.17 4.86
C GLY A 332 -24.84 3.30 5.84
N LEU A 333 -25.57 2.22 6.13
CA LEU A 333 -26.59 2.26 7.18
C LEU A 333 -25.96 2.40 8.57
N GLU A 334 -24.83 1.73 8.81
CA GLU A 334 -24.06 1.89 10.05
C GLU A 334 -23.54 3.32 10.24
N ASP A 335 -23.16 4.03 9.17
CA ASP A 335 -22.76 5.44 9.24
C ASP A 335 -23.84 6.32 9.82
N VAL A 336 -25.10 6.09 9.43
CA VAL A 336 -26.24 6.84 9.98
C VAL A 336 -26.31 6.63 11.48
N ARG A 337 -26.29 5.37 11.94
CA ARG A 337 -26.30 5.03 13.37
C ARG A 337 -25.13 5.70 14.11
N VAL A 338 -23.92 5.59 13.58
CA VAL A 338 -22.70 6.17 14.17
C VAL A 338 -22.79 7.70 14.23
N LEU A 339 -23.30 8.35 13.18
CA LEU A 339 -23.52 9.78 13.13
C LEU A 339 -24.53 10.22 14.18
N MET A 340 -25.69 9.57 14.26
CA MET A 340 -26.72 9.93 15.25
C MET A 340 -26.22 9.76 16.69
N ASN A 341 -25.51 8.66 16.99
CA ASN A 341 -24.92 8.45 18.31
C ASN A 341 -23.86 9.53 18.62
N THR A 342 -23.08 9.95 17.61
CA THR A 342 -22.10 11.02 17.77
C THR A 342 -22.79 12.35 18.10
N LEU A 343 -23.80 12.75 17.33
CA LEU A 343 -24.57 13.98 17.58
C LEU A 343 -25.20 13.98 18.97
N LEU A 344 -25.77 12.84 19.39
CA LEU A 344 -26.36 12.68 20.71
C LEU A 344 -25.30 12.83 21.82
N SER A 345 -24.12 12.23 21.65
CA SER A 345 -23.05 12.30 22.66
C SER A 345 -22.47 13.70 22.86
N PHE A 346 -22.54 14.55 21.83
CA PHE A 346 -22.15 15.97 21.90
C PHE A 346 -23.31 16.90 22.31
N GLY A 347 -24.52 16.36 22.56
CA GLY A 347 -25.68 17.14 22.98
C GLY A 347 -26.25 18.06 21.90
N VAL A 348 -26.10 17.71 20.63
CA VAL A 348 -26.62 18.54 19.51
C VAL A 348 -28.15 18.56 19.55
N SER A 349 -28.73 19.74 19.71
CA SER A 349 -30.19 19.96 19.70
C SER A 349 -30.75 20.02 18.28
N SER A 350 -32.00 19.59 18.10
CA SER A 350 -32.79 19.78 16.87
C SER A 350 -33.39 21.18 16.74
N THR A 351 -33.23 22.04 17.75
CA THR A 351 -33.67 23.43 17.73
C THR A 351 -32.50 24.41 17.79
N VAL A 352 -32.72 25.64 17.34
CA VAL A 352 -31.76 26.74 17.38
C VAL A 352 -32.48 28.07 17.65
N SER A 353 -31.81 29.02 18.30
CA SER A 353 -32.33 30.36 18.55
C SER A 353 -32.67 31.07 17.23
N ALA A 354 -33.86 31.65 17.13
CA ALA A 354 -34.33 32.31 15.91
C ALA A 354 -33.72 33.71 15.71
N THR A 355 -33.17 34.32 16.77
CA THR A 355 -32.74 35.73 16.80
C THR A 355 -31.22 35.92 16.75
N GLU A 356 -30.42 34.91 17.11
CA GLU A 356 -28.95 34.96 17.11
C GLU A 356 -28.36 33.61 16.65
N ALA A 357 -28.45 33.30 15.34
CA ALA A 357 -27.74 32.15 14.82
C ALA A 357 -26.22 32.48 14.77
N PRO A 358 -25.35 31.82 15.56
CA PRO A 358 -23.92 32.05 15.48
C PRO A 358 -23.40 31.72 14.07
N SER A 359 -22.30 32.36 13.65
CA SER A 359 -21.66 32.09 12.36
C SER A 359 -21.28 30.61 12.17
N GLU A 360 -21.04 29.92 13.29
CA GLU A 360 -20.78 28.48 13.39
C GLU A 360 -21.31 27.94 14.73
N ASP A 361 -22.08 26.85 14.67
CA ASP A 361 -22.45 26.07 15.85
C ASP A 361 -21.29 25.16 16.28
N LYS A 362 -20.69 25.48 17.43
CA LYS A 362 -19.54 24.75 17.95
C LYS A 362 -19.85 23.29 18.30
N GLN A 363 -21.03 22.98 18.85
CA GLN A 363 -21.37 21.61 19.24
C GLN A 363 -21.53 20.73 18.01
N LEU A 364 -22.26 21.21 17.01
CA LEU A 364 -22.44 20.50 15.74
C LEU A 364 -21.11 20.37 14.99
N SER A 365 -20.30 21.45 14.91
CA SER A 365 -18.97 21.41 14.30
C SER A 365 -18.05 20.37 14.95
N GLN A 366 -17.98 20.35 16.29
CA GLN A 366 -17.19 19.37 17.04
C GLN A 366 -17.69 17.93 16.82
N ALA A 367 -19.00 17.70 16.78
CA ALA A 367 -19.57 16.39 16.53
C ALA A 367 -19.23 15.86 15.13
N LEU A 368 -19.33 16.71 14.09
CA LEU A 368 -18.99 16.34 12.72
C LEU A 368 -17.49 16.11 12.53
N ALA A 369 -16.65 16.89 13.24
CA ALA A 369 -15.21 16.68 13.30
C ALA A 369 -14.86 15.35 13.97
N TYR A 370 -15.48 15.05 15.12
CA TYR A 370 -15.31 13.79 15.83
C TYR A 370 -15.69 12.60 14.97
N TYR A 371 -16.85 12.66 14.31
CA TYR A 371 -17.28 11.63 13.36
C TYR A 371 -16.22 11.42 12.27
N SER A 372 -15.73 12.50 11.67
CA SER A 372 -14.75 12.38 10.58
C SER A 372 -13.45 11.72 11.01
N GLU A 373 -12.92 12.10 12.17
CA GLU A 373 -11.69 11.55 12.70
C GLU A 373 -11.83 10.07 13.08
N HIS A 374 -12.90 9.71 13.81
CA HIS A 374 -13.05 8.38 14.40
C HIS A 374 -13.61 7.35 13.40
N ARG A 375 -14.49 7.78 12.49
CA ARG A 375 -15.08 6.89 11.49
C ARG A 375 -14.11 6.59 10.36
N HIS A 376 -13.13 7.47 10.09
CA HIS A 376 -12.20 7.31 8.96
C HIS A 376 -11.47 5.97 8.95
N GLN A 377 -10.93 5.53 10.09
CA GLN A 377 -10.20 4.26 10.16
C GLN A 377 -11.08 3.05 9.81
N ASP A 378 -12.35 3.06 10.21
CA ASP A 378 -13.29 1.99 9.90
C ASP A 378 -13.64 1.97 8.41
N LEU A 379 -13.86 3.14 7.82
CA LEU A 379 -14.20 3.28 6.40
C LEU A 379 -13.04 2.84 5.49
N VAL A 380 -11.82 3.23 5.83
CA VAL A 380 -10.63 2.75 5.12
C VAL A 380 -10.48 1.23 5.30
N ALA A 381 -10.62 0.72 6.53
CA ALA A 381 -10.48 -0.69 6.82
C ALA A 381 -11.48 -1.55 6.03
N ILE A 382 -12.74 -1.14 5.91
CA ILE A 382 -13.72 -1.93 5.14
C ILE A 382 -13.50 -1.86 3.62
N CYS A 383 -13.06 -0.71 3.09
CA CYS A 383 -12.64 -0.62 1.68
C CYS A 383 -11.46 -1.58 1.40
N ASP A 384 -10.47 -1.62 2.30
CA ASP A 384 -9.32 -2.51 2.16
C ASP A 384 -9.70 -3.99 2.30
N LEU A 385 -10.59 -4.32 3.25
CA LEU A 385 -11.11 -5.67 3.41
C LEU A 385 -11.91 -6.13 2.19
N ALA A 386 -12.71 -5.23 1.59
CA ALA A 386 -13.46 -5.53 0.37
C ALA A 386 -12.53 -5.81 -0.83
N MET A 387 -11.49 -4.98 -1.00
CA MET A 387 -10.45 -5.21 -2.01
C MET A 387 -9.66 -6.51 -1.75
N GLY A 388 -9.33 -6.81 -0.50
CA GLY A 388 -8.66 -8.06 -0.14
C GLY A 388 -9.53 -9.30 -0.41
N ASN A 389 -10.83 -9.22 -0.13
CA ASN A 389 -11.76 -10.34 -0.34
C ASN A 389 -12.00 -10.63 -1.83
N TYR A 390 -11.83 -9.65 -2.71
CA TYR A 390 -11.80 -9.90 -4.16
C TYR A 390 -10.76 -10.96 -4.54
N VAL A 391 -9.53 -10.80 -4.03
CA VAL A 391 -8.41 -11.74 -4.26
C VAL A 391 -8.72 -13.11 -3.63
N GLU A 392 -9.35 -13.11 -2.45
CA GLU A 392 -9.74 -14.34 -1.76
C GLU A 392 -10.80 -15.14 -2.54
N MET A 393 -11.87 -14.50 -3.00
CA MET A 393 -12.99 -15.14 -3.70
C MET A 393 -12.61 -15.69 -5.07
N ARG A 394 -11.68 -15.03 -5.79
CA ARG A 394 -11.25 -15.49 -7.13
C ARG A 394 -10.24 -16.64 -7.11
N HIS A 395 -9.44 -16.78 -6.05
CA HIS A 395 -8.27 -17.68 -6.05
C HIS A 395 -8.16 -18.59 -4.81
N SER A 396 -8.40 -18.08 -3.61
CA SER A 396 -7.99 -18.78 -2.36
C SER A 396 -8.99 -19.79 -1.84
N VAL A 397 -10.29 -19.64 -2.14
CA VAL A 397 -11.38 -20.47 -1.60
C VAL A 397 -11.33 -21.95 -2.02
N THR A 398 -10.59 -22.29 -3.08
CA THR A 398 -10.40 -23.67 -3.56
C THR A 398 -9.13 -24.32 -3.02
N THR A 399 -8.26 -23.58 -2.34
CA THR A 399 -6.94 -24.10 -1.90
C THR A 399 -7.05 -24.98 -0.63
N PRO A 400 -6.30 -26.10 -0.56
CA PRO A 400 -6.28 -26.97 0.63
C PRO A 400 -5.85 -26.26 1.92
N ILE A 401 -4.91 -25.31 1.81
CA ILE A 401 -4.39 -24.52 2.95
C ILE A 401 -5.46 -23.59 3.52
N TYR A 402 -6.30 -22.99 2.66
CA TYR A 402 -7.42 -22.16 3.09
C TYR A 402 -8.45 -22.98 3.88
N ARG A 403 -8.79 -24.20 3.41
CA ARG A 403 -9.71 -25.11 4.11
C ARG A 403 -9.17 -25.52 5.47
N LEU A 404 -7.87 -25.82 5.58
CA LEU A 404 -7.22 -26.13 6.85
C LEU A 404 -7.22 -24.94 7.81
N ARG A 405 -6.90 -23.74 7.33
CA ARG A 405 -6.96 -22.51 8.14
C ARG A 405 -8.37 -22.24 8.66
N LYS A 406 -9.39 -22.34 7.80
CA LYS A 406 -10.80 -22.16 8.17
C LYS A 406 -11.25 -23.18 9.22
N TRP A 407 -10.78 -24.42 9.11
CA TRP A 407 -11.03 -25.45 10.13
C TRP A 407 -10.39 -25.09 11.47
N ILE A 408 -9.13 -24.64 11.49
CA ILE A 408 -8.46 -24.18 12.73
C ILE A 408 -9.19 -22.97 13.33
N ASP A 409 -9.57 -22.00 12.52
CA ASP A 409 -10.35 -20.83 12.96
C ASP A 409 -11.70 -21.26 13.55
N GLY A 410 -12.36 -22.26 12.96
CA GLY A 410 -13.60 -22.83 13.49
C GLY A 410 -13.42 -23.53 14.84
N VAL A 411 -12.35 -24.30 15.01
CA VAL A 411 -12.02 -24.97 16.29
C VAL A 411 -11.69 -23.95 17.38
N LEU A 412 -10.91 -22.92 17.07
CA LEU A 412 -10.53 -21.88 18.05
C LEU A 412 -11.72 -20.97 18.40
N ALA A 413 -12.54 -20.60 17.41
CA ALA A 413 -13.80 -19.91 17.65
C ALA A 413 -14.77 -20.76 18.50
N GLY A 414 -14.60 -22.09 18.45
CA GLY A 414 -15.20 -23.09 19.33
C GLY A 414 -15.27 -22.67 20.81
N PHE A 415 -14.19 -22.07 21.31
CA PHE A 415 -14.01 -21.72 22.72
C PHE A 415 -14.55 -20.33 23.09
N THR A 416 -15.05 -19.57 22.12
CA THR A 416 -15.63 -18.25 22.38
C THR A 416 -17.15 -18.37 22.42
N PRO A 417 -17.82 -17.88 23.48
CA PRO A 417 -19.28 -17.87 23.54
C PRO A 417 -19.87 -17.12 22.35
N SER A 418 -20.94 -17.68 21.78
CA SER A 418 -21.71 -16.98 20.75
C SER A 418 -22.42 -15.77 21.36
N VAL A 419 -22.45 -14.67 20.62
CA VAL A 419 -23.15 -13.44 21.02
C VAL A 419 -24.17 -13.12 19.91
N PRO A 420 -25.47 -13.36 20.15
CA PRO A 420 -26.51 -13.03 19.19
C PRO A 420 -26.58 -11.53 18.97
N TRP A 421 -26.57 -11.09 17.70
CA TRP A 421 -26.56 -9.66 17.39
C TRP A 421 -27.82 -8.92 17.85
N GLN A 422 -28.96 -9.61 17.97
CA GLN A 422 -30.21 -9.04 18.48
C GLN A 422 -30.07 -8.54 19.92
N GLY A 423 -29.26 -9.24 20.75
CA GLY A 423 -28.98 -8.83 22.13
C GLY A 423 -28.10 -7.58 22.24
N LEU A 424 -27.45 -7.17 21.15
CA LEU A 424 -26.58 -5.99 21.11
C LEU A 424 -27.33 -4.69 20.83
N ILE A 425 -28.56 -4.76 20.32
CA ILE A 425 -29.35 -3.59 19.91
C ILE A 425 -29.46 -2.52 21.00
N PRO A 426 -29.77 -2.83 22.27
CA PRO A 426 -29.85 -1.81 23.32
C PRO A 426 -28.53 -1.05 23.53
N ALA A 427 -27.39 -1.75 23.47
CA ALA A 427 -26.08 -1.13 23.63
C ALA A 427 -25.69 -0.28 22.41
N LEU A 428 -26.03 -0.75 21.19
CA LEU A 428 -25.76 -0.05 19.93
C LEU A 428 -26.62 1.21 19.74
N ALA A 429 -27.76 1.30 20.42
CA ALA A 429 -28.60 2.48 20.45
C ALA A 429 -28.01 3.62 21.30
N GLN A 430 -27.14 3.29 22.26
CA GLN A 430 -26.55 4.27 23.19
C GLN A 430 -25.08 4.56 22.90
N THR A 431 -24.38 3.64 22.24
CA THR A 431 -22.94 3.72 22.02
C THR A 431 -22.57 3.37 20.59
N THR A 432 -21.51 4.00 20.07
CA THR A 432 -21.01 3.74 18.73
C THR A 432 -20.48 2.32 18.60
N PHE A 433 -19.54 1.94 19.48
CA PHE A 433 -18.99 0.59 19.64
C PHE A 433 -18.72 0.32 21.14
N PRO A 434 -19.37 -0.68 21.76
CA PRO A 434 -19.15 -1.04 23.16
C PRO A 434 -17.70 -1.47 23.47
N VAL A 435 -17.16 -1.05 24.62
CA VAL A 435 -15.81 -1.42 25.07
C VAL A 435 -15.74 -2.91 25.38
N GLY A 436 -14.68 -3.59 24.89
CA GLY A 436 -14.43 -4.99 25.18
C GLY A 436 -15.26 -5.99 24.36
N ALA A 437 -15.99 -5.52 23.33
CA ALA A 437 -16.75 -6.36 22.41
C ALA A 437 -15.91 -7.50 21.78
N ALA A 438 -14.64 -7.23 21.48
CA ALA A 438 -13.79 -8.14 20.71
C ALA A 438 -13.02 -9.17 21.57
N ARG A 439 -13.65 -9.78 22.59
CA ARG A 439 -13.02 -10.83 23.44
C ARG A 439 -13.07 -12.22 22.79
N GLY A 440 -12.06 -13.05 23.03
CA GLY A 440 -11.97 -14.43 22.51
C GLY A 440 -11.45 -14.55 21.07
N TRP A 441 -11.55 -15.73 20.48
CA TRP A 441 -11.21 -16.00 19.07
C TRP A 441 -12.47 -15.87 18.21
N ILE A 442 -12.50 -14.92 17.28
CA ILE A 442 -13.66 -14.70 16.40
C ILE A 442 -13.14 -14.63 14.96
N SER A 443 -13.78 -15.33 14.02
CA SER A 443 -13.33 -15.28 12.62
C SER A 443 -13.49 -13.86 12.05
N LEU A 444 -12.60 -13.45 11.13
CA LEU A 444 -12.70 -12.13 10.48
C LEU A 444 -14.06 -11.94 9.81
N TYR A 445 -14.55 -12.97 9.11
CA TYR A 445 -15.86 -12.90 8.47
C TYR A 445 -16.99 -12.70 9.48
N THR A 446 -16.96 -13.39 10.62
CA THR A 446 -17.93 -13.20 11.71
C THR A 446 -17.84 -11.80 12.31
N MET A 447 -16.63 -11.28 12.56
CA MET A 447 -16.45 -9.93 13.10
C MET A 447 -17.02 -8.85 12.17
N VAL A 448 -16.75 -8.98 10.86
CA VAL A 448 -17.21 -8.01 9.86
C VAL A 448 -18.71 -8.17 9.57
N THR A 449 -19.24 -9.38 9.55
CA THR A 449 -20.60 -9.63 9.05
C THR A 449 -21.64 -9.67 10.17
N PHE A 450 -21.30 -10.28 11.32
CA PHE A 450 -22.27 -10.64 12.35
C PHE A 450 -22.04 -9.96 13.70
N ARG A 451 -20.96 -9.18 13.87
CA ARG A 451 -20.63 -8.46 15.11
C ARG A 451 -20.67 -6.94 14.90
N PRO A 452 -21.88 -6.34 14.88
CA PRO A 452 -22.06 -4.89 14.70
C PRO A 452 -21.49 -4.03 15.84
N ASP A 453 -21.17 -4.64 16.97
CA ASP A 453 -20.52 -4.04 18.13
C ASP A 453 -19.00 -3.94 18.00
N ILE A 454 -18.39 -4.58 16.99
CA ILE A 454 -16.96 -4.48 16.69
C ILE A 454 -16.78 -3.52 15.51
N SER A 455 -15.94 -2.49 15.65
CA SER A 455 -15.62 -1.59 14.54
C SER A 455 -14.83 -2.31 13.43
N TYR A 456 -14.91 -1.88 12.16
CA TYR A 456 -14.16 -2.52 11.07
C TYR A 456 -12.64 -2.46 11.30
N ALA A 457 -12.12 -1.34 11.78
CA ALA A 457 -10.70 -1.20 12.13
C ALA A 457 -10.30 -2.17 13.26
N THR A 458 -11.18 -2.37 14.25
CA THR A 458 -10.97 -3.33 15.34
C THR A 458 -11.00 -4.77 14.83
N ALA A 459 -11.95 -5.11 13.96
CA ALA A 459 -12.02 -6.43 13.33
C ALA A 459 -10.74 -6.71 12.51
N GLN A 460 -10.26 -5.72 11.74
CA GLN A 460 -9.03 -5.84 10.97
C GLN A 460 -7.79 -5.96 11.87
N ARG A 461 -7.67 -5.20 12.98
CA ARG A 461 -6.59 -5.37 13.96
C ARG A 461 -6.62 -6.77 14.60
N LYS A 462 -7.77 -7.18 15.11
CA LYS A 462 -7.94 -8.45 15.81
C LYS A 462 -7.70 -9.66 14.91
N ALA A 463 -8.12 -9.61 13.65
CA ALA A 463 -7.82 -10.67 12.69
C ALA A 463 -6.31 -10.79 12.40
N ARG A 464 -5.58 -9.68 12.45
CA ARG A 464 -4.11 -9.67 12.32
C ARG A 464 -3.44 -10.30 13.55
N GLU A 465 -3.88 -9.94 14.76
CA GLU A 465 -3.42 -10.56 16.01
C GLU A 465 -3.70 -12.07 16.06
N GLN A 466 -4.89 -12.49 15.64
CA GLN A 466 -5.25 -13.91 15.52
C GLN A 466 -4.39 -14.64 14.49
N ALA A 467 -4.12 -14.04 13.33
CA ALA A 467 -3.22 -14.63 12.35
C ALA A 467 -1.78 -14.79 12.90
N GLU A 468 -1.29 -13.84 13.69
CA GLU A 468 0.01 -13.89 14.37
C GLU A 468 0.07 -15.00 15.42
N MET A 469 -1.00 -15.19 16.23
CA MET A 469 -1.08 -16.26 17.23
C MET A 469 -1.06 -17.68 16.63
N ILE A 470 -1.75 -17.90 15.49
CA ILE A 470 -1.65 -19.19 14.79
C ILE A 470 -0.21 -19.42 14.31
N ARG A 471 0.46 -18.39 13.77
CA ARG A 471 1.83 -18.49 13.25
C ARG A 471 2.86 -18.76 14.34
N SER A 472 2.74 -18.13 15.51
CA SER A 472 3.67 -18.35 16.64
C SER A 472 3.54 -19.74 17.25
N SER A 473 2.35 -20.35 17.25
CA SER A 473 2.12 -21.71 17.75
C SER A 473 2.76 -22.83 16.90
N GLN A 474 3.22 -22.52 15.69
CA GLN A 474 3.91 -23.43 14.78
C GLN A 474 5.44 -23.40 14.92
N ASN A 475 5.99 -22.41 15.66
CA ASN A 475 7.42 -22.31 15.98
C ASN A 475 7.68 -22.84 17.39
N GLN A 476 8.53 -23.86 17.53
CA GLN A 476 8.82 -24.53 18.80
C GLN A 476 9.72 -23.72 19.77
N TYR A 477 9.92 -22.42 19.50
CA TYR A 477 10.74 -21.53 20.31
C TYR A 477 10.09 -20.14 20.41
N ALA A 478 9.22 -19.96 21.41
CA ALA A 478 8.83 -18.64 21.90
C ALA A 478 8.74 -18.65 23.44
N PRO A 479 9.21 -17.60 24.14
CA PRO A 479 9.21 -17.56 25.60
C PRO A 479 7.80 -17.37 26.16
N ARG A 480 7.63 -17.82 27.41
CA ARG A 480 6.40 -17.94 28.19
C ARG A 480 5.45 -16.73 28.09
N CYS A 481 4.30 -16.91 27.44
CA CYS A 481 3.07 -16.15 27.73
C CYS A 481 2.11 -17.03 28.53
N THR A 482 1.45 -16.43 29.53
CA THR A 482 0.49 -17.06 30.44
C THR A 482 -0.67 -17.71 29.67
N PRO A 483 -1.03 -18.97 29.96
CA PRO A 483 -2.01 -19.69 29.16
C PRO A 483 -3.45 -19.31 29.51
N LEU A 484 -4.24 -18.95 28.49
CA LEU A 484 -5.71 -18.93 28.56
C LEU A 484 -6.27 -20.36 28.75
N PRO A 485 -7.47 -20.54 29.34
CA PRO A 485 -8.00 -21.85 29.76
C PRO A 485 -8.21 -22.92 28.68
N GLY A 486 -8.02 -22.63 27.39
CA GLY A 486 -8.12 -23.59 26.27
C GLY A 486 -6.81 -24.26 25.83
N TYR A 487 -5.65 -23.80 26.32
CA TYR A 487 -4.33 -24.22 25.83
C TYR A 487 -4.02 -25.71 26.08
N LYS A 488 -4.52 -26.29 27.17
CA LYS A 488 -4.35 -27.72 27.50
C LYS A 488 -5.16 -28.65 26.58
N ALA A 489 -6.34 -28.23 26.15
CA ALA A 489 -7.20 -29.03 25.27
C ALA A 489 -6.61 -29.14 23.86
N LEU A 490 -6.10 -28.03 23.32
CA LEU A 490 -5.46 -27.97 22.00
C LEU A 490 -4.20 -28.85 21.93
N ARG A 491 -3.37 -28.83 22.99
CA ARG A 491 -2.16 -29.66 23.10
C ARG A 491 -2.47 -31.16 23.12
N ASN A 492 -3.56 -31.56 23.78
CA ASN A 492 -3.93 -32.98 23.90
C ASN A 492 -4.58 -33.54 22.62
N THR A 493 -5.31 -32.71 21.87
CA THR A 493 -5.90 -33.11 20.57
C THR A 493 -4.81 -33.21 19.48
N LEU A 494 -3.87 -32.26 19.43
CA LEU A 494 -2.75 -32.29 18.48
C LEU A 494 -1.76 -33.45 18.73
N ALA A 495 -1.66 -33.92 19.98
CA ALA A 495 -0.83 -35.07 20.33
C ALA A 495 -1.38 -36.41 19.81
N ARG A 496 -2.70 -36.53 19.60
CA ARG A 496 -3.35 -37.77 19.12
C ARG A 496 -3.30 -37.95 17.61
N THR A 497 -3.12 -36.89 16.82
CA THR A 497 -3.01 -36.93 15.35
C THR A 497 -1.60 -37.25 14.82
N LYS A 498 -0.68 -37.70 15.67
CA LYS A 498 0.73 -37.96 15.34
C LYS A 498 0.93 -39.10 14.33
N ILE A 499 -0.07 -39.95 14.12
CA ILE A 499 -0.01 -41.13 13.24
C ILE A 499 -0.21 -40.77 11.75
N LEU A 500 -0.78 -39.60 11.42
CA LEU A 500 -0.95 -39.18 10.02
C LEU A 500 0.30 -38.49 9.43
N ARG A 501 1.27 -38.10 10.27
CA ARG A 501 2.49 -37.39 9.86
C ARG A 501 3.55 -38.29 9.21
N SER A 502 3.58 -39.59 9.53
CA SER A 502 4.62 -40.48 8.98
C SER A 502 4.36 -40.90 7.54
N THR A 503 3.11 -40.88 7.07
CA THR A 503 2.77 -41.34 5.71
C THR A 503 2.79 -40.22 4.66
N ILE A 504 2.66 -38.96 5.08
CA ILE A 504 2.63 -37.81 4.15
C ILE A 504 4.05 -37.24 3.89
N THR A 505 5.04 -37.58 4.72
CA THR A 505 6.40 -37.00 4.62
C THR A 505 7.31 -37.72 3.60
N MET A 506 6.85 -38.80 2.94
CA MET A 506 7.67 -39.52 1.93
C MET A 506 7.28 -39.30 0.46
N THR A 507 6.36 -38.37 0.15
CA THR A 507 5.98 -38.16 -1.26
C THR A 507 5.64 -36.71 -1.59
N LEU A 508 6.61 -35.78 -1.45
CA LEU A 508 6.72 -34.49 -2.17
C LEU A 508 8.01 -33.75 -1.76
N LYS A 509 9.16 -34.16 -2.30
CA LYS A 509 10.32 -33.25 -2.45
C LYS A 509 10.07 -32.41 -3.70
N ALA A 510 9.29 -31.33 -3.57
CA ALA A 510 9.31 -30.26 -4.56
C ALA A 510 10.56 -29.41 -4.27
N THR A 511 11.48 -29.32 -5.23
CA THR A 511 12.65 -28.44 -5.16
C THR A 511 12.18 -26.99 -5.04
N THR A 512 12.44 -26.35 -3.91
CA THR A 512 12.09 -24.94 -3.67
C THR A 512 12.90 -24.04 -4.61
N ARG A 513 12.21 -23.28 -5.49
CA ARG A 513 12.83 -22.39 -6.48
C ARG A 513 13.41 -21.14 -5.83
N THR A 514 14.48 -20.59 -6.40
CA THR A 514 15.33 -19.59 -5.76
C THR A 514 15.56 -18.37 -6.64
N VAL A 515 15.30 -17.18 -6.08
CA VAL A 515 15.85 -15.92 -6.59
C VAL A 515 17.05 -15.53 -5.73
N VAL A 516 18.22 -15.34 -6.34
CA VAL A 516 19.41 -14.84 -5.63
C VAL A 516 19.59 -13.35 -5.87
N VAL A 517 19.84 -12.58 -4.82
CA VAL A 517 20.12 -11.13 -4.88
C VAL A 517 21.54 -10.89 -4.38
N LEU A 518 22.41 -10.38 -5.24
CA LEU A 518 23.82 -10.14 -4.94
C LEU A 518 24.02 -8.67 -4.59
N GLY A 519 24.33 -8.39 -3.33
CA GLY A 519 24.37 -7.03 -2.77
C GLY A 519 23.01 -6.57 -2.26
N ALA A 520 23.01 -5.85 -1.14
CA ALA A 520 21.85 -5.42 -0.37
C ALA A 520 21.94 -3.93 0.02
N SER A 521 22.71 -3.14 -0.76
CA SER A 521 22.66 -1.67 -0.70
C SER A 521 21.34 -1.13 -1.30
N TYR A 522 21.30 0.09 -1.84
CA TYR A 522 20.05 0.72 -2.27
C TYR A 522 19.24 -0.11 -3.27
N ALA A 523 19.91 -0.62 -4.32
CA ALA A 523 19.28 -1.43 -5.36
C ALA A 523 18.81 -2.78 -4.81
N GLY A 524 19.72 -3.56 -4.23
CA GLY A 524 19.45 -4.91 -3.78
C GLY A 524 18.44 -4.99 -2.63
N HIS A 525 18.52 -4.09 -1.65
CA HIS A 525 17.52 -4.02 -0.58
C HIS A 525 16.13 -3.74 -1.15
N ARG A 526 16.00 -2.78 -2.08
CA ARG A 526 14.71 -2.48 -2.72
C ARG A 526 14.24 -3.66 -3.56
N ALA A 527 15.14 -4.34 -4.27
CA ALA A 527 14.81 -5.52 -5.07
C ALA A 527 14.19 -6.61 -4.21
N VAL A 528 14.79 -6.91 -3.04
CA VAL A 528 14.25 -7.86 -2.06
C VAL A 528 12.86 -7.42 -1.59
N GLN A 529 12.67 -6.16 -1.22
CA GLN A 529 11.37 -5.64 -0.76
C GLN A 529 10.24 -5.81 -1.79
N ILE A 530 10.55 -5.68 -3.08
CA ILE A 530 9.57 -5.92 -4.15
C ILE A 530 9.40 -7.41 -4.43
N LEU A 531 10.48 -8.20 -4.44
CA LEU A 531 10.42 -9.65 -4.62
C LEU A 531 9.54 -10.33 -3.56
N LEU A 532 9.60 -9.90 -2.29
CA LEU A 532 8.72 -10.42 -1.22
C LEU A 532 7.22 -10.18 -1.50
N GLN A 533 6.88 -9.20 -2.33
CA GLN A 533 5.51 -8.85 -2.69
C GLN A 533 5.02 -9.61 -3.92
N VAL A 534 5.91 -9.85 -4.90
CA VAL A 534 5.56 -10.42 -6.21
C VAL A 534 5.85 -11.92 -6.34
N LEU A 535 6.72 -12.49 -5.52
CA LEU A 535 7.05 -13.92 -5.60
C LEU A 535 5.93 -14.80 -5.02
N PRO A 536 5.65 -15.96 -5.65
CA PRO A 536 4.78 -16.98 -5.09
C PRO A 536 5.33 -17.59 -3.78
N ALA A 537 4.47 -18.28 -3.03
CA ALA A 537 4.82 -18.80 -1.70
C ALA A 537 5.86 -19.94 -1.70
N ASP A 538 6.02 -20.64 -2.83
CA ASP A 538 6.97 -21.74 -3.05
C ASP A 538 8.37 -21.29 -3.52
N TRP A 539 8.60 -19.97 -3.61
CA TRP A 539 9.88 -19.37 -3.97
C TRP A 539 10.59 -18.79 -2.75
N LYS A 540 11.91 -18.98 -2.67
CA LYS A 540 12.75 -18.33 -1.66
C LYS A 540 13.67 -17.28 -2.27
N ILE A 541 14.13 -16.36 -1.42
CA ILE A 541 15.09 -15.31 -1.77
C ILE A 541 16.36 -15.55 -0.97
N ILE A 542 17.49 -15.66 -1.65
CA ILE A 542 18.81 -15.72 -1.00
C ILE A 542 19.53 -14.42 -1.30
N VAL A 543 19.87 -13.68 -0.26
CA VAL A 543 20.62 -12.42 -0.37
C VAL A 543 22.06 -12.71 0.03
N ILE A 544 23.03 -12.34 -0.79
CA ILE A 544 24.45 -12.46 -0.49
C ILE A 544 25.06 -11.06 -0.45
N ASP A 545 25.54 -10.63 0.72
CA ASP A 545 26.23 -9.35 0.88
C ASP A 545 27.48 -9.53 1.74
N ARG A 546 28.53 -8.80 1.39
CA ARG A 546 29.79 -8.79 2.16
C ARG A 546 29.71 -7.98 3.45
N ASN A 547 28.68 -7.15 3.62
CA ASN A 547 28.44 -6.36 4.81
C ASN A 547 27.31 -6.97 5.63
N THR A 548 27.39 -6.84 6.95
CA THR A 548 26.29 -7.22 7.87
C THR A 548 25.23 -6.13 8.01
N HIS A 549 25.51 -4.93 7.50
CA HIS A 549 24.67 -3.74 7.61
C HIS A 549 24.49 -3.06 6.25
N PHE A 550 23.35 -2.41 6.07
CA PHE A 550 23.13 -1.46 5.00
C PHE A 550 23.99 -0.21 5.25
N ASN A 551 24.89 0.07 4.32
CA ASN A 551 25.72 1.27 4.34
C ASN A 551 24.98 2.43 3.66
N HIS A 552 24.60 3.46 4.42
CA HIS A 552 23.96 4.67 3.90
C HIS A 552 25.00 5.58 3.22
N LEU A 553 25.45 5.17 2.03
CA LEU A 553 26.58 5.79 1.30
C LEU A 553 26.41 7.29 1.01
N TYR A 554 25.17 7.80 0.98
CA TYR A 554 24.90 9.23 0.80
C TYR A 554 25.44 10.05 1.98
N ALA A 555 25.41 9.49 3.20
CA ALA A 555 25.90 10.18 4.38
C ALA A 555 27.41 10.02 4.60
N PHE A 556 28.05 9.02 3.98
CA PHE A 556 29.46 8.70 4.22
C PHE A 556 30.43 9.89 4.02
N PRO A 557 30.29 10.76 3.00
CA PRO A 557 31.17 11.91 2.84
C PRO A 557 31.12 12.85 4.06
N ARG A 558 29.91 13.13 4.57
CA ARG A 558 29.71 13.95 5.77
C ARG A 558 30.22 13.24 7.02
N MET A 559 29.95 11.94 7.17
CA MET A 559 30.44 11.15 8.30
C MET A 559 31.95 10.93 8.27
N ALA A 560 32.65 11.15 7.16
CA ALA A 560 34.11 11.17 7.12
C ALA A 560 34.69 12.51 7.62
N VAL A 561 33.85 13.52 7.84
CA VAL A 561 34.25 14.86 8.30
C VAL A 561 33.79 15.12 9.74
N ILE A 562 32.54 14.82 10.07
CA ILE A 562 31.94 15.17 11.37
C ILE A 562 32.02 14.00 12.36
N GLU A 563 32.49 14.29 13.58
CA GLU A 563 32.60 13.32 14.67
C GLU A 563 31.24 13.04 15.34
N GLY A 564 31.03 11.81 15.83
CA GLY A 564 29.91 11.44 16.71
C GLY A 564 28.61 11.04 16.01
N HIS A 565 28.62 10.84 14.69
CA HIS A 565 27.44 10.47 13.89
C HIS A 565 27.65 9.26 12.94
N GLU A 566 28.86 8.71 12.88
CA GLU A 566 29.31 7.65 11.96
C GLU A 566 28.45 6.39 12.08
N TYR A 567 28.20 5.97 13.32
CA TYR A 567 27.44 4.76 13.65
C TYR A 567 26.02 4.78 13.05
N LYS A 568 25.46 5.97 12.79
CA LYS A 568 24.11 6.12 12.21
C LYS A 568 24.07 5.63 10.76
N ALA A 569 25.19 5.69 10.03
CA ALA A 569 25.24 5.34 8.61
C ALA A 569 25.27 3.83 8.34
N PHE A 570 25.37 3.00 9.39
CA PHE A 570 25.37 1.53 9.31
C PHE A 570 24.06 0.97 9.90
N ILE A 571 23.14 0.57 9.03
CA ILE A 571 21.77 0.20 9.39
C ILE A 571 21.59 -1.32 9.34
N PRO A 572 21.16 -2.00 10.42
CA PRO A 572 21.01 -3.45 10.45
C PRO A 572 20.06 -4.00 9.38
N TYR A 573 20.37 -5.19 8.85
CA TYR A 573 19.48 -5.92 7.93
C TYR A 573 18.33 -6.68 8.64
N THR A 574 18.07 -6.41 9.93
CA THR A 574 17.08 -7.13 10.77
C THR A 574 15.73 -7.32 10.10
N ASN A 575 15.29 -6.35 9.30
CA ASN A 575 13.98 -6.35 8.63
C ASN A 575 14.08 -6.52 7.10
N ILE A 576 15.21 -6.97 6.56
CA ILE A 576 15.41 -7.07 5.10
C ILE A 576 14.35 -7.96 4.42
N PHE A 577 13.86 -8.99 5.12
CA PHE A 577 12.81 -9.89 4.65
C PHE A 577 11.40 -9.52 5.14
N LYS A 578 11.23 -8.38 5.80
CA LYS A 578 9.92 -7.88 6.23
C LYS A 578 9.45 -6.77 5.31
N ILE A 579 8.16 -6.71 5.02
CA ILE A 579 7.57 -5.71 4.14
C ILE A 579 7.18 -4.50 4.99
N LEU A 580 7.80 -3.35 4.73
CA LEU A 580 7.46 -2.12 5.45
C LEU A 580 6.14 -1.53 4.93
N ASN A 581 5.11 -1.58 5.77
CA ASN A 581 3.82 -0.94 5.51
C ASN A 581 3.82 0.47 6.13
N LEU A 582 4.07 1.48 5.30
CA LEU A 582 4.19 2.88 5.72
C LEU A 582 2.85 3.45 6.23
N GLU A 583 1.72 3.01 5.67
CA GLU A 583 0.38 3.46 6.06
C GLU A 583 -0.01 2.90 7.43
N ALA A 584 0.27 1.61 7.68
CA ALA A 584 0.00 0.95 8.95
C ALA A 584 1.12 1.09 10.00
N ARG A 585 2.21 1.80 9.67
CA ARG A 585 3.42 2.00 10.49
C ARG A 585 3.96 0.70 11.12
N ARG A 586 3.98 -0.39 10.36
CA ARG A 586 4.39 -1.72 10.86
C ARG A 586 5.13 -2.55 9.79
N LEU A 587 5.74 -3.64 10.24
CA LEU A 587 6.45 -4.60 9.40
C LEU A 587 5.58 -5.85 9.21
N ASP A 588 5.22 -6.15 7.96
CA ASP A 588 4.48 -7.36 7.60
C ASP A 588 5.47 -8.50 7.29
N GLU A 589 5.14 -9.73 7.72
CA GLU A 589 5.93 -10.92 7.39
C GLU A 589 5.73 -11.33 5.91
N PRO A 590 6.76 -11.84 5.23
CA PRO A 590 6.69 -12.18 3.82
C PRO A 590 5.77 -13.37 3.55
N ARG A 591 5.27 -13.47 2.32
CA ARG A 591 4.35 -14.55 1.89
C ARG A 591 5.07 -15.90 1.75
N SER A 592 6.33 -15.87 1.34
CA SER A 592 7.21 -17.02 1.23
C SER A 592 8.09 -17.19 2.47
N SER A 593 8.63 -18.40 2.65
CA SER A 593 9.47 -18.77 3.79
C SER A 593 10.79 -19.36 3.29
N GLY A 594 11.79 -19.45 4.16
CA GLY A 594 13.12 -19.96 3.79
C GLY A 594 14.02 -18.93 3.10
N HIS A 595 13.69 -17.64 3.20
CA HIS A 595 14.59 -16.56 2.81
C HIS A 595 15.84 -16.55 3.70
N GLN A 596 17.00 -16.27 3.10
CA GLN A 596 18.27 -16.30 3.81
C GLN A 596 19.12 -15.09 3.43
N LEU A 597 19.75 -14.47 4.43
CA LEU A 597 20.81 -13.50 4.23
C LEU A 597 22.13 -14.18 4.57
N ILE A 598 23.02 -14.25 3.59
CA ILE A 598 24.34 -14.86 3.70
C ILE A 598 25.38 -13.74 3.73
N HIS A 599 26.15 -13.70 4.81
CA HIS A 599 27.27 -12.79 4.97
C HIS A 599 28.53 -13.40 4.34
N ALA A 600 28.84 -13.00 3.10
CA ALA A 600 29.87 -13.63 2.29
C ALA A 600 30.40 -12.74 1.15
N HIS A 601 31.60 -13.08 0.66
CA HIS A 601 32.13 -12.60 -0.61
C HIS A 601 31.61 -13.47 -1.75
N VAL A 602 31.03 -12.87 -2.79
CA VAL A 602 30.78 -13.57 -4.05
C VAL A 602 32.11 -13.73 -4.78
N THR A 603 32.49 -14.95 -5.13
CA THR A 603 33.79 -15.29 -5.72
C THR A 603 33.69 -15.59 -7.21
N ARG A 604 32.62 -16.27 -7.63
CA ARG A 604 32.36 -16.62 -9.03
C ARG A 604 30.86 -16.69 -9.29
N ILE A 605 30.45 -16.38 -10.51
CA ILE A 605 29.07 -16.53 -10.99
C ILE A 605 29.12 -17.32 -12.30
N ASP A 606 28.25 -18.31 -12.40
CA ASP A 606 27.96 -19.07 -13.61
C ASP A 606 26.50 -18.81 -14.03
N ALA A 607 26.05 -19.41 -15.14
CA ALA A 607 24.71 -19.16 -15.69
C ALA A 607 23.55 -19.40 -14.70
N HIS A 608 23.65 -20.41 -13.82
CA HIS A 608 22.59 -20.77 -12.85
C HIS A 608 23.11 -21.00 -11.42
N LYS A 609 24.36 -20.63 -11.15
CA LYS A 609 25.01 -20.89 -9.85
C LYS A 609 25.88 -19.72 -9.43
N VAL A 610 25.80 -19.37 -8.15
CA VAL A 610 26.68 -18.37 -7.51
C VAL A 610 27.58 -19.08 -6.51
N TYR A 611 28.87 -18.79 -6.56
CA TYR A 611 29.87 -19.24 -5.60
C TYR A 611 30.23 -18.11 -4.65
N TYR A 612 30.39 -18.45 -3.37
CA TYR A 612 30.70 -17.48 -2.33
C TYR A 612 31.58 -18.06 -1.23
N SER A 613 32.32 -17.19 -0.55
CA SER A 613 33.13 -17.49 0.63
C SER A 613 32.55 -16.77 1.86
N PRO A 614 32.08 -17.49 2.89
CA PRO A 614 31.56 -16.89 4.13
C PRO A 614 32.56 -15.97 4.83
N ILE A 615 32.04 -14.96 5.54
CA ILE A 615 32.84 -14.00 6.32
C ILE A 615 32.50 -14.14 7.82
N PRO A 616 33.49 -14.35 8.72
CA PRO A 616 34.92 -14.57 8.45
C PRO A 616 35.15 -15.88 7.68
N THR A 617 36.24 -15.94 6.91
CA THR A 617 36.62 -17.15 6.16
C THR A 617 36.91 -18.28 7.15
N SER A 618 35.92 -19.14 7.39
CA SER A 618 36.07 -20.35 8.19
C SER A 618 36.74 -21.45 7.34
N SER A 619 37.18 -22.54 7.97
CA SER A 619 37.73 -23.72 7.30
C SER A 619 36.76 -24.43 6.35
N ALA A 620 35.53 -23.94 6.17
CA ALA A 620 34.45 -24.56 5.41
C ALA A 620 34.57 -24.46 3.87
N GLY A 621 35.60 -23.80 3.32
CA GLY A 621 35.84 -23.71 1.88
C GLY A 621 34.81 -22.84 1.12
N GLU A 622 34.96 -22.76 -0.22
CA GLU A 622 34.02 -22.08 -1.12
C GLU A 622 32.67 -22.84 -1.15
N GLN A 623 31.57 -22.10 -1.01
CA GLN A 623 30.21 -22.63 -1.08
C GLN A 623 29.51 -22.16 -2.35
N SER A 624 28.35 -22.75 -2.67
CA SER A 624 27.56 -22.32 -3.82
C SER A 624 26.06 -22.45 -3.60
N VAL A 625 25.30 -21.65 -4.35
CA VAL A 625 23.83 -21.67 -4.39
C VAL A 625 23.38 -21.67 -5.85
N ASP A 626 22.52 -22.64 -6.19
CA ASP A 626 21.79 -22.65 -7.46
C ASP A 626 20.65 -21.63 -7.44
N PHE A 627 20.37 -21.02 -8.59
CA PHE A 627 19.30 -20.05 -8.74
C PHE A 627 18.52 -20.21 -10.05
N ASP A 628 17.23 -19.89 -9.97
CA ASP A 628 16.35 -19.78 -11.13
C ASP A 628 16.39 -18.37 -11.73
N TYR A 629 16.47 -17.35 -10.87
CA TYR A 629 16.67 -15.94 -11.26
C TYR A 629 17.74 -15.27 -10.40
N MET A 630 18.49 -14.33 -10.98
CA MET A 630 19.49 -13.54 -10.26
C MET A 630 19.27 -12.05 -10.46
N VAL A 631 19.37 -11.29 -9.36
CA VAL A 631 19.51 -9.83 -9.38
C VAL A 631 20.93 -9.47 -8.98
N TYR A 632 21.72 -8.99 -9.93
CA TYR A 632 23.07 -8.50 -9.73
C TYR A 632 23.03 -7.02 -9.30
N ALA A 633 23.27 -6.76 -8.02
CA ALA A 633 23.18 -5.44 -7.39
C ALA A 633 24.46 -5.08 -6.60
N LEU A 634 25.63 -5.62 -7.02
CA LEU A 634 26.92 -5.41 -6.35
C LEU A 634 27.50 -4.00 -6.53
N GLY A 635 26.91 -3.19 -7.43
CA GLY A 635 27.22 -1.78 -7.59
C GLY A 635 28.63 -1.50 -8.10
N SER A 636 29.33 -0.57 -7.45
CA SER A 636 30.69 -0.13 -7.82
C SER A 636 31.66 -0.26 -6.63
N HIS A 637 32.96 -0.38 -6.95
CA HIS A 637 34.03 -0.13 -6.00
C HIS A 637 34.06 1.36 -5.64
N LEU A 638 34.02 1.65 -4.34
CA LEU A 638 33.96 3.01 -3.82
C LEU A 638 35.37 3.63 -3.74
N PRO A 639 35.52 4.93 -4.01
CA PRO A 639 36.77 5.64 -3.80
C PRO A 639 36.95 6.08 -2.33
N SER A 640 38.16 6.51 -1.98
CA SER A 640 38.38 7.30 -0.75
C SER A 640 37.63 8.65 -0.85
N PRO A 641 37.13 9.25 0.24
CA PRO A 641 37.16 8.83 1.65
C PRO A 641 35.92 8.04 2.09
N ILE A 642 35.27 7.27 1.19
CA ILE A 642 34.04 6.53 1.52
C ILE A 642 34.17 5.01 1.38
N ASN A 643 35.39 4.51 1.15
CA ASN A 643 35.66 3.09 1.00
C ASN A 643 36.05 2.45 2.34
N VAL A 644 35.04 2.07 3.12
CA VAL A 644 35.22 1.36 4.41
C VAL A 644 35.81 -0.04 4.29
N TRP A 645 36.06 -0.54 3.07
CA TRP A 645 36.77 -1.79 2.80
C TRP A 645 38.24 -1.59 2.46
N ALA A 646 38.66 -0.37 2.11
CA ALA A 646 40.06 -0.06 1.88
C ALA A 646 40.80 0.09 3.21
N ASP A 647 42.09 -0.23 3.18
CA ASP A 647 42.97 0.14 4.27
C ASP A 647 42.93 1.66 4.49
N PRO A 648 43.05 2.10 5.76
CA PRO A 648 43.03 3.52 6.06
C PRO A 648 44.18 4.21 5.31
N VAL A 649 43.93 5.32 4.62
CA VAL A 649 45.00 6.11 3.97
C VAL A 649 45.97 6.60 5.06
N PRO A 650 47.28 6.34 4.98
CA PRO A 650 48.24 6.81 5.99
C PRO A 650 48.34 8.34 6.00
N ILE A 651 48.58 8.92 7.17
CA ILE A 651 49.09 10.30 7.28
C ILE A 651 50.60 10.24 6.99
N HIS A 652 51.13 11.22 6.28
CA HIS A 652 52.57 11.30 6.01
C HIS A 652 53.37 11.33 7.33
N GLY A 653 54.27 10.35 7.52
CA GLY A 653 55.06 10.16 8.76
C GLY A 653 54.62 8.98 9.63
N GLN A 654 53.46 8.37 9.35
CA GLN A 654 53.02 7.13 9.99
C GLN A 654 53.40 5.91 9.13
N PRO A 655 54.12 4.89 9.67
CA PRO A 655 54.45 3.67 8.94
C PRO A 655 53.19 2.91 8.49
N GLU A 656 53.14 2.42 7.25
CA GLU A 656 52.06 1.51 6.78
C GLU A 656 51.97 0.22 7.61
N SER A 657 53.04 -0.16 8.32
CA SER A 657 53.07 -1.29 9.26
C SER A 657 52.22 -1.09 10.52
N ASP A 658 51.97 0.16 10.89
CA ASP A 658 51.27 0.52 12.14
C ASP A 658 49.75 0.64 11.92
N LEU A 659 49.31 0.57 10.66
CA LEU A 659 47.90 0.53 10.28
C LEU A 659 47.43 -0.93 10.25
N PRO A 660 46.32 -1.29 10.93
CA PRO A 660 45.80 -2.65 10.91
C PRO A 660 45.45 -3.06 9.47
N LYS A 661 46.19 -4.04 8.93
CA LYS A 661 45.95 -4.62 7.59
C LYS A 661 44.68 -5.49 7.57
N SER A 662 44.05 -5.54 6.40
CA SER A 662 42.69 -6.02 6.16
C SER A 662 42.40 -7.49 6.50
N ASN A 663 41.82 -7.73 7.69
CA ASN A 663 40.81 -8.77 7.91
C ASN A 663 39.48 -8.08 8.24
N ARG A 664 38.93 -7.35 7.27
CA ARG A 664 37.63 -6.67 7.43
C ARG A 664 36.50 -7.63 7.20
N HIS A 665 35.51 -7.57 8.07
CA HIS A 665 34.32 -8.40 8.06
C HIS A 665 33.06 -7.61 7.68
N GLY A 666 33.18 -6.37 7.20
CA GLY A 666 32.03 -5.60 6.76
C GLY A 666 31.00 -5.34 7.87
N ASN A 667 31.44 -5.27 9.12
CA ASN A 667 30.58 -5.01 10.27
C ASN A 667 30.57 -3.54 10.67
N LYS A 668 29.51 -3.17 11.40
CA LYS A 668 29.27 -1.80 11.85
C LYS A 668 30.41 -1.23 12.71
N PRO A 669 30.96 -1.95 13.71
CA PRO A 669 32.10 -1.47 14.47
C PRO A 669 33.31 -1.12 13.59
N GLU A 670 33.70 -2.00 12.67
CA GLU A 670 34.83 -1.76 11.76
C GLU A 670 34.60 -0.55 10.86
N GLY A 671 33.40 -0.44 10.27
CA GLY A 671 33.04 0.70 9.43
C GLY A 671 33.00 2.02 10.20
N THR A 672 32.46 2.00 11.42
CA THR A 672 32.41 3.16 12.33
C THR A 672 33.84 3.59 12.69
N ASN A 673 34.68 2.65 13.13
CA ASN A 673 36.07 2.94 13.50
C ASN A 673 36.87 3.48 12.31
N TRP A 674 36.61 2.99 11.10
CA TRP A 674 37.26 3.51 9.90
C TRP A 674 36.88 4.95 9.59
N LEU A 675 35.60 5.32 9.75
CA LEU A 675 35.16 6.72 9.59
C LEU A 675 35.75 7.61 10.69
N CYS A 676 35.77 7.15 11.94
CA CYS A 676 36.45 7.86 13.03
C CYS A 676 37.94 8.07 12.74
N ALA A 677 38.63 7.06 12.21
CA ALA A 677 40.02 7.20 11.79
C ALA A 677 40.16 8.22 10.64
N ALA A 678 39.23 8.25 9.68
CA ALA A 678 39.24 9.24 8.61
C ALA A 678 39.09 10.68 9.13
N GLN A 679 38.21 10.89 10.12
CA GLN A 679 38.03 12.20 10.77
C GLN A 679 39.28 12.63 11.54
N ALA A 680 39.90 11.70 12.30
CA ALA A 680 41.13 11.98 13.03
C ALA A 680 42.23 12.47 12.09
N ARG A 681 42.41 11.81 10.94
CA ARG A 681 43.37 12.25 9.91
C ARG A 681 43.05 13.64 9.35
N LEU A 682 41.78 13.91 9.06
CA LEU A 682 41.35 15.22 8.58
C LEU A 682 41.61 16.32 9.63
N LYS A 683 41.37 16.01 10.90
CA LYS A 683 41.59 16.91 12.03
C LYS A 683 43.07 17.23 12.23
N GLU A 684 43.95 16.24 12.07
CA GLU A 684 45.40 16.40 12.21
C GLU A 684 46.03 17.17 11.04
N ALA A 685 45.61 16.93 9.80
CA ALA A 685 46.19 17.57 8.61
C ALA A 685 45.83 19.06 8.51
N ASN A 686 46.82 19.95 8.36
CA ASN A 686 46.62 21.38 8.13
C ASN A 686 46.43 21.75 6.66
N SER A 687 46.88 20.88 5.76
CA SER A 687 46.74 21.04 4.31
C SER A 687 46.10 19.80 3.67
N VAL A 688 44.99 20.00 2.95
CA VAL A 688 44.18 18.93 2.35
C VAL A 688 44.03 19.15 0.85
N LEU A 689 44.36 18.14 0.06
CA LEU A 689 44.17 18.12 -1.39
C LEU A 689 43.04 17.15 -1.75
N VAL A 690 41.95 17.69 -2.31
CA VAL A 690 40.79 16.92 -2.78
C VAL A 690 40.84 16.83 -4.31
N ILE A 691 41.03 15.62 -4.83
CA ILE A 691 41.11 15.37 -6.27
C ILE A 691 39.76 14.87 -6.76
N GLY A 692 39.05 15.69 -7.54
CA GLY A 692 37.77 15.39 -8.17
C GLY A 692 36.64 16.38 -7.82
N GLY A 693 36.18 17.16 -8.80
CA GLY A 693 35.06 18.12 -8.68
C GLY A 693 33.65 17.53 -8.86
N GLY A 694 33.47 16.24 -8.56
CA GLY A 694 32.15 15.60 -8.52
C GLY A 694 31.44 15.85 -7.18
N ALA A 695 30.26 15.25 -6.99
CA ALA A 695 29.46 15.43 -5.78
C ALA A 695 30.22 15.09 -4.48
N LEU A 696 30.97 13.98 -4.49
CA LEU A 696 31.80 13.55 -3.37
C LEU A 696 32.85 14.62 -2.98
N GLY A 697 33.62 15.11 -3.95
CA GLY A 697 34.70 16.05 -3.66
C GLY A 697 34.20 17.43 -3.28
N VAL A 698 33.13 17.93 -3.93
CA VAL A 698 32.50 19.21 -3.57
C VAL A 698 31.93 19.15 -2.15
N GLN A 699 31.17 18.11 -1.82
CA GLN A 699 30.63 17.91 -0.47
C GLN A 699 31.75 17.84 0.56
N PHE A 700 32.72 16.94 0.37
CA PHE A 700 33.80 16.74 1.34
C PHE A 700 34.61 18.01 1.56
N ALA A 701 35.04 18.70 0.49
CA ALA A 701 35.85 19.91 0.60
C ALA A 701 35.10 21.03 1.33
N SER A 702 33.82 21.22 1.00
CA SER A 702 32.99 22.26 1.62
C SER A 702 32.68 21.95 3.09
N ASP A 703 32.34 20.70 3.43
CA ASP A 703 32.08 20.26 4.79
C ASP A 703 33.33 20.41 5.67
N ALA A 704 34.50 20.00 5.15
CA ALA A 704 35.77 20.12 5.84
C ALA A 704 36.18 21.59 6.05
N ALA A 705 35.99 22.46 5.06
CA ALA A 705 36.28 23.89 5.17
C ALA A 705 35.36 24.60 6.17
N SER A 706 34.08 24.21 6.18
CA SER A 706 33.08 24.73 7.12
C SER A 706 33.40 24.34 8.56
N LEU A 707 33.85 23.10 8.80
CA LEU A 707 34.24 22.63 10.14
C LEU A 707 35.61 23.16 10.59
N TYR A 708 36.55 23.34 9.65
CA TYR A 708 37.91 23.78 9.94
C TYR A 708 38.33 25.00 9.09
N PRO A 709 37.83 26.21 9.40
CA PRO A 709 38.02 27.40 8.55
C PRO A 709 39.47 27.87 8.37
N ARG A 710 40.40 27.39 9.21
CA ARG A 710 41.83 27.74 9.15
C ARG A 710 42.68 26.75 8.33
N LYS A 711 42.13 25.60 7.92
CA LYS A 711 42.86 24.60 7.14
C LYS A 711 42.96 25.03 5.68
N ASN A 712 44.09 24.74 5.05
CA ASN A 712 44.28 24.99 3.62
C ASN A 712 43.70 23.83 2.81
N ILE A 713 42.54 24.02 2.19
CA ILE A 713 41.88 23.00 1.38
C ILE A 713 41.95 23.40 -0.09
N THR A 714 42.53 22.54 -0.91
CA THR A 714 42.59 22.69 -2.37
C THR A 714 41.78 21.60 -3.05
N LEU A 715 40.78 21.98 -3.85
CA LEU A 715 40.03 21.08 -4.71
C LEU A 715 40.55 21.17 -6.14
N VAL A 716 40.99 20.05 -6.70
CA VAL A 716 41.49 19.98 -8.08
C VAL A 716 40.52 19.17 -8.94
N HIS A 717 40.15 19.71 -10.09
CA HIS A 717 39.33 19.02 -11.06
C HIS A 717 39.89 19.16 -12.48
N SER A 718 39.91 18.04 -13.20
CA SER A 718 40.42 17.98 -14.57
C SER A 718 39.52 18.64 -15.61
N GLY A 719 38.23 18.82 -15.32
CA GLY A 719 37.29 19.51 -16.19
C GLY A 719 37.15 21.00 -15.87
N ALA A 720 36.60 21.75 -16.82
CA ALA A 720 36.30 23.18 -16.66
C ALA A 720 35.07 23.45 -15.76
N GLN A 721 34.30 22.42 -15.40
CA GLN A 721 33.06 22.55 -14.66
C GLN A 721 33.01 21.54 -13.49
N LEU A 722 32.72 22.03 -12.28
CA LEU A 722 32.32 21.19 -11.14
C LEU A 722 30.93 20.60 -11.40
N LEU A 723 30.65 19.39 -10.88
CA LEU A 723 29.38 18.71 -11.09
C LEU A 723 29.00 18.63 -12.60
N PRO A 724 29.88 18.09 -13.47
CA PRO A 724 29.77 18.25 -14.93
C PRO A 724 28.56 17.56 -15.58
N ARG A 725 27.86 16.67 -14.86
CA ARG A 725 26.62 16.01 -15.33
C ARG A 725 25.35 16.85 -15.07
N PHE A 726 25.49 18.04 -14.50
CA PHE A 726 24.38 18.89 -14.06
C PHE A 726 24.43 20.27 -14.72
N ASN A 727 23.35 21.03 -14.56
CA ASN A 727 23.22 22.37 -15.11
C ASN A 727 24.36 23.28 -14.64
N VAL A 728 24.82 24.19 -15.51
CA VAL A 728 25.90 25.14 -15.22
C VAL A 728 25.64 25.98 -13.96
N TRP A 729 24.38 26.21 -13.60
CA TRP A 729 24.01 26.87 -12.35
C TRP A 729 24.58 26.13 -11.13
N MET A 730 24.52 24.78 -11.11
CA MET A 730 25.07 23.97 -10.01
C MET A 730 26.57 24.18 -9.87
N HIS A 731 27.28 24.34 -10.99
CA HIS A 731 28.70 24.67 -11.00
C HIS A 731 28.95 26.05 -10.39
N ASN A 732 28.24 27.08 -10.86
CA ASN A 732 28.42 28.45 -10.39
C ASN A 732 28.15 28.56 -8.90
N ALA A 733 27.06 27.94 -8.42
CA ALA A 733 26.71 27.93 -7.00
C ALA A 733 27.72 27.16 -6.15
N ALA A 734 28.27 26.04 -6.65
CA ALA A 734 29.34 25.31 -5.96
C ALA A 734 30.65 26.11 -5.90
N MET A 735 31.03 26.79 -7.01
CA MET A 735 32.21 27.65 -7.04
C MET A 735 32.10 28.81 -6.07
N GLU A 736 30.95 29.47 -6.02
CA GLU A 736 30.65 30.56 -5.08
C GLU A 736 30.76 30.06 -3.63
N GLY A 737 30.07 28.98 -3.27
CA GLY A 737 30.08 28.45 -1.90
C GLY A 737 31.46 27.94 -1.46
N LEU A 738 32.21 27.27 -2.35
CA LEU A 738 33.58 26.84 -2.05
C LEU A 738 34.52 28.05 -1.84
N LYS A 739 34.36 29.11 -2.63
CA LYS A 739 35.14 30.35 -2.49
C LYS A 739 34.83 31.07 -1.18
N GLU A 740 33.55 31.17 -0.81
CA GLU A 740 33.12 31.76 0.47
C GLU A 740 33.71 31.01 1.68
N LEU A 741 33.84 29.69 1.56
CA LEU A 741 34.46 28.84 2.58
C LEU A 741 36.00 28.84 2.54
N GLY A 742 36.63 29.59 1.63
CA GLY A 742 38.09 29.68 1.52
C GLY A 742 38.76 28.47 0.85
N VAL A 743 38.01 27.63 0.14
CA VAL A 743 38.58 26.50 -0.62
C VAL A 743 39.21 27.00 -1.91
N SER A 744 40.47 26.64 -2.14
CA SER A 744 41.16 26.92 -3.41
C SER A 744 40.71 25.91 -4.47
N VAL A 745 40.07 26.37 -5.55
CA VAL A 745 39.57 25.49 -6.61
C VAL A 745 40.40 25.63 -7.88
N LEU A 746 40.99 24.53 -8.35
CA LEU A 746 41.76 24.46 -9.58
C LEU A 746 41.01 23.62 -10.62
N LEU A 747 40.42 24.30 -11.61
CA LEU A 747 39.71 23.68 -12.73
C LEU A 747 40.65 23.44 -13.91
N SER A 748 40.21 22.62 -14.87
CA SER A 748 40.98 22.24 -16.06
C SER A 748 42.39 21.74 -15.74
N SER A 749 42.58 21.21 -14.53
CA SER A 749 43.87 20.83 -13.96
C SER A 749 43.81 19.35 -13.63
N ARG A 750 44.48 18.53 -14.43
CA ARG A 750 44.56 17.08 -14.19
C ARG A 750 45.80 16.78 -13.34
N VAL A 751 45.62 16.03 -12.27
CA VAL A 751 46.73 15.55 -11.44
C VAL A 751 47.36 14.31 -12.08
N ASP A 752 48.69 14.28 -12.18
CA ASP A 752 49.45 13.09 -12.51
C ASP A 752 49.72 12.28 -11.23
N LEU A 753 49.02 11.15 -11.08
CA LEU A 753 49.12 10.31 -9.88
C LEU A 753 50.48 9.60 -9.75
N ASN A 754 51.26 9.52 -10.82
CA ASN A 754 52.60 8.91 -10.80
C ASN A 754 53.68 9.91 -10.37
N SER A 755 53.33 11.19 -10.25
CA SER A 755 54.27 12.26 -9.90
C SER A 755 54.42 12.50 -8.40
N ALA A 756 53.92 11.57 -7.57
CA ALA A 756 53.90 11.70 -6.12
C ALA A 756 55.33 11.76 -5.56
N GLU A 757 55.66 12.89 -4.94
CA GLU A 757 56.91 13.13 -4.22
C GLU A 757 56.57 13.48 -2.77
N ASP A 758 57.12 12.74 -1.82
CA ASP A 758 56.89 12.92 -0.38
C ASP A 758 58.07 13.71 0.22
N HIS A 759 57.82 14.92 0.77
CA HIS A 759 58.85 15.80 1.34
C HIS A 759 58.26 16.72 2.44
N ASP A 760 58.99 16.91 3.56
CA ASP A 760 58.62 17.81 4.67
C ASP A 760 57.18 17.61 5.19
N GLY A 761 56.79 16.35 5.39
CA GLY A 761 55.46 16.00 5.91
C GLY A 761 54.31 16.13 4.90
N LYS A 762 54.59 16.44 3.63
CA LYS A 762 53.58 16.66 2.59
C LYS A 762 53.79 15.74 1.39
N ARG A 763 52.68 15.18 0.92
CA ARG A 763 52.60 14.52 -0.39
C ARG A 763 52.38 15.58 -1.46
N THR A 764 53.37 15.74 -2.33
CA THR A 764 53.34 16.68 -3.45
C THR A 764 53.00 15.97 -4.74
N LEU A 765 51.97 16.45 -5.44
CA LEU A 765 51.57 15.96 -6.75
C LEU A 765 51.72 17.06 -7.79
N LYS A 766 52.09 16.67 -9.01
CA LYS A 766 52.16 17.57 -10.17
C LYS A 766 50.86 17.49 -10.95
N THR A 767 50.40 18.63 -11.43
CA THR A 767 49.39 18.68 -12.49
C THR A 767 50.06 18.47 -13.85
N VAL A 768 49.29 18.06 -14.86
CA VAL A 768 49.79 17.85 -16.23
C VAL A 768 50.38 19.13 -16.83
N ASP A 769 49.91 20.31 -16.42
CA ASP A 769 50.46 21.63 -16.79
C ASP A 769 51.66 22.06 -15.93
N GLY A 770 52.19 21.17 -15.08
CA GLY A 770 53.45 21.35 -14.35
C GLY A 770 53.35 22.04 -12.98
N ARG A 771 52.15 22.39 -12.49
CA ARG A 771 52.00 22.98 -11.15
C ARG A 771 52.23 21.93 -10.08
N ARG A 772 52.90 22.31 -8.99
CA ARG A 772 53.15 21.45 -7.83
C ARG A 772 52.16 21.77 -6.72
N ILE A 773 51.47 20.76 -6.19
CA ILE A 773 50.48 20.91 -5.13
C ILE A 773 50.85 19.95 -4.00
N GLY A 774 51.32 20.48 -2.87
CA GLY A 774 51.68 19.73 -1.67
C GLY A 774 50.59 19.79 -0.60
N ALA A 775 50.23 18.64 -0.04
CA ALA A 775 49.29 18.54 1.08
C ALA A 775 49.66 17.40 2.04
N GLU A 776 49.34 17.57 3.32
CA GLU A 776 49.49 16.54 4.36
C GLU A 776 48.47 15.40 4.18
N LEU A 777 47.28 15.71 3.66
CA LEU A 777 46.24 14.73 3.34
C LEU A 777 45.79 14.85 1.89
N VAL A 778 45.94 13.77 1.12
CA VAL A 778 45.47 13.69 -0.28
C VAL A 778 44.29 12.73 -0.37
N LEU A 779 43.17 13.21 -0.91
CA LEU A 779 41.93 12.45 -1.04
C LEU A 779 41.52 12.31 -2.51
N MET A 780 41.44 11.05 -2.93
CA MET A 780 41.04 10.66 -4.28
C MET A 780 39.52 10.55 -4.39
N CYS A 781 38.83 11.67 -4.55
CA CYS A 781 37.38 11.76 -4.73
C CYS A 781 36.91 11.45 -6.18
N THR A 782 37.73 10.76 -6.96
CA THR A 782 37.44 10.30 -8.33
C THR A 782 37.33 8.78 -8.40
N GLY A 783 36.51 8.27 -9.33
CA GLY A 783 36.66 6.90 -9.82
C GLY A 783 35.89 5.83 -9.05
N GLN A 784 34.57 5.95 -8.97
CA GLN A 784 33.75 4.75 -8.82
C GLN A 784 34.01 3.84 -10.03
N ARG A 785 34.37 2.58 -9.77
CA ARG A 785 34.59 1.57 -10.81
C ARG A 785 33.48 0.54 -10.72
N PRO A 786 32.71 0.29 -11.80
CA PRO A 786 31.69 -0.75 -11.79
C PRO A 786 32.27 -2.08 -11.30
N ASN A 787 31.59 -2.73 -10.35
CA ASN A 787 31.96 -4.05 -9.87
C ASN A 787 31.30 -5.08 -10.78
N THR A 788 31.90 -5.35 -11.93
CA THR A 788 31.31 -6.17 -13.01
C THR A 788 32.20 -7.34 -13.44
N SER A 789 33.38 -7.49 -12.83
CA SER A 789 34.33 -8.56 -13.13
C SER A 789 33.78 -9.97 -12.88
N LEU A 790 32.79 -10.12 -11.99
CA LEU A 790 32.13 -11.41 -11.76
C LEU A 790 31.20 -11.81 -12.91
N LEU A 791 30.70 -10.84 -13.69
CA LEU A 791 29.82 -11.09 -14.84
C LEU A 791 30.60 -11.34 -16.14
N SER A 792 31.89 -11.00 -16.21
CA SER A 792 32.68 -11.30 -17.41
C SER A 792 32.85 -12.80 -17.66
N ASN A 793 32.76 -13.63 -16.61
CA ASN A 793 32.75 -15.09 -16.72
C ASN A 793 31.43 -15.66 -17.25
N VAL A 794 30.34 -14.89 -17.11
CA VAL A 794 28.99 -15.28 -17.51
C VAL A 794 28.67 -14.81 -18.94
N SER A 795 29.04 -13.57 -19.26
CA SER A 795 28.95 -13.00 -20.59
C SER A 795 29.97 -11.87 -20.73
N SER A 796 31.18 -12.21 -21.18
CA SER A 796 32.24 -11.23 -21.42
C SER A 796 31.82 -10.14 -22.41
N SER A 797 31.01 -10.51 -23.42
CA SER A 797 30.50 -9.56 -24.41
C SER A 797 29.60 -8.48 -23.80
N SER A 798 28.87 -8.79 -22.71
CA SER A 798 27.92 -7.87 -22.10
C SER A 798 28.58 -6.74 -21.30
N VAL A 799 29.87 -6.84 -20.98
CA VAL A 799 30.61 -5.81 -20.24
C VAL A 799 31.33 -4.90 -21.23
N ASP A 800 30.99 -3.61 -21.23
CA ASP A 800 31.65 -2.64 -22.10
C ASP A 800 33.11 -2.42 -21.63
N PRO A 801 34.14 -2.69 -22.46
CA PRO A 801 35.53 -2.64 -22.04
C PRO A 801 36.04 -1.22 -21.78
N ARG A 802 35.35 -0.19 -22.28
CA ARG A 802 35.73 1.21 -22.09
C ARG A 802 35.16 1.80 -20.81
N THR A 803 33.91 1.44 -20.48
CA THR A 803 33.21 1.99 -19.31
C THR A 803 33.22 1.05 -18.11
N GLY A 804 33.41 -0.26 -18.33
CA GLY A 804 33.27 -1.32 -17.34
C GLY A 804 31.81 -1.64 -16.97
N LEU A 805 30.82 -0.95 -17.55
CA LEU A 805 29.40 -1.14 -17.25
C LEU A 805 28.83 -2.34 -18.02
N VAL A 806 27.80 -2.96 -17.47
CA VAL A 806 27.07 -4.06 -18.11
C VAL A 806 25.94 -3.51 -18.96
N SER A 807 25.92 -3.88 -20.24
CA SER A 807 24.79 -3.65 -21.15
C SER A 807 23.55 -4.38 -20.63
N VAL A 808 22.42 -3.68 -20.53
CA VAL A 808 21.12 -4.27 -20.17
C VAL A 808 20.05 -3.96 -21.20
N LEU A 809 19.07 -4.86 -21.33
CA LEU A 809 17.84 -4.55 -22.03
C LEU A 809 17.01 -3.51 -21.27
N ARG A 810 16.01 -2.93 -21.92
CA ARG A 810 15.06 -2.03 -21.24
C ARG A 810 14.32 -2.73 -20.10
N SER A 811 14.16 -4.06 -20.17
CA SER A 811 13.61 -4.88 -19.08
C SER A 811 14.57 -5.08 -17.90
N LEU A 812 15.81 -4.54 -17.98
CA LEU A 812 16.93 -4.73 -17.05
C LEU A 812 17.52 -6.15 -17.00
N GLN A 813 17.08 -7.02 -17.91
CA GLN A 813 17.74 -8.29 -18.18
C GLN A 813 19.13 -8.02 -18.76
N LEU A 814 20.09 -8.91 -18.50
CA LEU A 814 21.43 -8.89 -19.07
C LEU A 814 21.33 -8.68 -20.59
N GLY A 815 21.94 -7.64 -21.11
CA GLY A 815 21.89 -7.29 -22.53
C GLY A 815 23.02 -7.93 -23.30
N PRO A 816 22.89 -8.07 -24.63
CA PRO A 816 24.02 -8.43 -25.46
C PRO A 816 25.02 -7.26 -25.52
N GLY A 817 26.29 -7.57 -25.82
CA GLY A 817 27.36 -6.58 -25.85
C GLY A 817 27.13 -5.39 -26.77
N SER A 818 27.84 -4.29 -26.50
CA SER A 818 27.83 -3.08 -27.32
C SER A 818 28.36 -3.37 -28.73
N GLY A 819 27.44 -3.60 -29.68
CA GLY A 819 27.73 -3.99 -31.07
C GLY A 819 26.87 -5.13 -31.60
N SER A 820 26.12 -5.82 -30.74
CA SER A 820 25.14 -6.84 -31.16
C SER A 820 23.85 -6.22 -31.68
N THR A 821 23.33 -6.74 -32.80
CA THR A 821 22.00 -6.39 -33.33
C THR A 821 20.88 -7.22 -32.71
N SER A 822 21.21 -8.18 -31.84
CA SER A 822 20.22 -9.01 -31.16
C SER A 822 19.43 -8.17 -30.14
N ALA A 823 18.11 -8.22 -30.24
CA ALA A 823 17.21 -7.63 -29.25
C ALA A 823 16.97 -8.54 -28.03
N GLN A 824 17.63 -9.71 -27.97
CA GLN A 824 17.38 -10.74 -26.96
C GLN A 824 18.50 -10.81 -25.92
N SER A 825 18.11 -11.14 -24.69
CA SER A 825 19.05 -11.34 -23.58
C SER A 825 19.79 -12.67 -23.75
N PRO A 826 21.13 -12.71 -23.61
CA PRO A 826 21.87 -13.97 -23.59
C PRO A 826 21.48 -14.87 -22.42
N LEU A 827 21.10 -14.30 -21.27
CA LEU A 827 20.66 -15.02 -20.08
C LEU A 827 19.46 -14.27 -19.48
N PRO A 828 18.23 -14.56 -19.95
CA PRO A 828 17.04 -13.78 -19.63
C PRO A 828 16.63 -13.82 -18.15
N HIS A 829 17.16 -14.77 -17.38
CA HIS A 829 16.92 -14.90 -15.95
C HIS A 829 17.92 -14.12 -15.07
N ILE A 830 18.88 -13.42 -15.68
CA ILE A 830 19.84 -12.55 -14.98
C ILE A 830 19.47 -11.09 -15.22
N PHE A 831 19.26 -10.35 -14.13
CA PHE A 831 18.97 -8.93 -14.13
C PHE A 831 20.13 -8.16 -13.50
N VAL A 832 20.53 -7.04 -14.11
CA VAL A 832 21.63 -6.20 -13.62
C VAL A 832 21.12 -4.80 -13.34
N ILE A 833 21.33 -4.33 -12.12
CA ILE A 833 20.78 -3.06 -11.62
C ILE A 833 21.80 -2.27 -10.79
N GLY A 834 21.51 -0.99 -10.58
CA GLY A 834 22.37 -0.05 -9.87
C GLY A 834 23.60 0.33 -10.68
N ASP A 835 24.66 0.72 -9.97
CA ASP A 835 25.87 1.31 -10.56
C ASP A 835 26.70 0.36 -11.46
N ALA A 836 26.30 -0.91 -11.56
CA ALA A 836 26.93 -1.90 -12.42
C ALA A 836 26.34 -1.90 -13.85
N ALA A 837 25.11 -1.43 -14.03
CA ALA A 837 24.42 -1.42 -15.32
C ALA A 837 24.67 -0.11 -16.08
N ASP A 838 24.76 -0.17 -17.40
CA ASP A 838 24.84 1.02 -18.25
C ASP A 838 23.57 1.88 -18.12
N ALA A 839 22.43 1.21 -17.92
CA ALA A 839 21.12 1.75 -17.63
C ALA A 839 20.77 2.96 -18.51
N PHE A 840 21.20 2.89 -19.78
CA PHE A 840 20.97 3.92 -20.79
C PHE A 840 21.45 5.32 -20.38
N GLY A 841 22.58 5.38 -19.66
CA GLY A 841 23.19 6.62 -19.22
C GLY A 841 22.60 7.23 -17.95
N ALA A 842 21.78 6.47 -17.21
CA ALA A 842 21.29 6.91 -15.90
C ALA A 842 22.43 7.36 -14.98
N LEU A 843 22.12 8.28 -14.06
CA LEU A 843 23.08 8.68 -13.03
C LEU A 843 23.22 7.56 -11.99
N ASN A 844 24.45 7.24 -11.57
CA ASN A 844 24.71 6.34 -10.46
C ASN A 844 24.29 7.00 -9.14
N ALA A 845 23.05 6.74 -8.71
CA ALA A 845 22.43 7.37 -7.55
C ALA A 845 21.41 6.43 -6.88
N GLY A 846 21.16 6.64 -5.59
CA GLY A 846 20.23 5.78 -4.85
C GLY A 846 18.81 5.75 -5.42
N HIS A 847 18.32 6.86 -6.00
CA HIS A 847 16.96 6.95 -6.55
C HIS A 847 16.81 6.28 -7.93
N THR A 848 17.85 6.30 -8.77
CA THR A 848 17.87 5.58 -10.05
C THR A 848 17.95 4.08 -9.80
N ALA A 849 18.85 3.66 -8.90
CA ALA A 849 18.99 2.29 -8.42
C ALA A 849 17.67 1.75 -7.83
N TRP A 850 16.94 2.58 -7.09
CA TRP A 850 15.62 2.22 -6.53
C TRP A 850 14.59 1.91 -7.62
N THR A 851 14.52 2.76 -8.64
CA THR A 851 13.58 2.58 -9.77
C THR A 851 13.93 1.35 -10.59
N GLN A 852 15.22 1.12 -10.84
CA GLN A 852 15.70 -0.09 -11.53
C GLN A 852 15.33 -1.36 -10.76
N ALA A 853 15.54 -1.38 -9.44
CA ALA A 853 15.20 -2.52 -8.60
C ALA A 853 13.70 -2.88 -8.65
N GLU A 854 12.83 -1.87 -8.68
CA GLU A 854 11.39 -2.09 -8.80
C GLU A 854 10.99 -2.77 -10.11
N ILE A 855 11.51 -2.27 -11.22
CA ILE A 855 11.23 -2.79 -12.56
C ILE A 855 11.78 -4.21 -12.70
N ALA A 856 13.04 -4.44 -12.34
CA ALA A 856 13.66 -5.76 -12.42
C ALA A 856 12.89 -6.80 -11.60
N SER A 857 12.55 -6.49 -10.34
CA SER A 857 11.82 -7.42 -9.48
C SER A 857 10.40 -7.69 -9.95
N ARG A 858 9.66 -6.68 -10.45
CA ARG A 858 8.32 -6.90 -11.03
C ARG A 858 8.39 -7.74 -12.31
N ASN A 859 9.40 -7.51 -13.15
CA ASN A 859 9.64 -8.33 -14.35
C ASN A 859 9.94 -9.79 -14.00
N ILE A 860 10.77 -10.04 -12.98
CA ILE A 860 10.98 -11.40 -12.45
C ILE A 860 9.64 -12.02 -12.00
N GLY A 861 8.80 -11.27 -11.28
CA GLY A 861 7.46 -11.71 -10.90
C GLY A 861 6.56 -12.08 -12.09
N ARG A 862 6.56 -11.26 -13.16
CA ARG A 862 5.81 -11.52 -14.40
C ARG A 862 6.31 -12.79 -15.10
N LEU A 863 7.62 -12.95 -15.22
CA LEU A 863 8.23 -14.13 -15.84
C LEU A 863 7.94 -15.42 -15.05
N ILE A 864 7.95 -15.35 -13.72
CA ILE A 864 7.65 -16.50 -12.85
C ILE A 864 6.18 -16.89 -12.91
N THR A 865 5.28 -15.91 -12.93
CA THR A 865 3.83 -16.16 -12.93
C THR A 865 3.28 -16.51 -14.31
N GLY A 866 4.07 -16.29 -15.38
CA GLY A 866 3.64 -16.56 -16.75
C GLY A 866 2.46 -15.70 -17.18
N SER A 867 2.35 -14.47 -16.68
CA SER A 867 1.16 -13.60 -16.84
C SER A 867 0.83 -13.22 -18.29
N GLY A 868 1.71 -13.53 -19.26
CA GLY A 868 1.55 -13.14 -20.67
C GLY A 868 1.68 -11.64 -20.93
N GLU A 869 1.93 -10.84 -19.88
CA GLU A 869 2.13 -9.39 -19.97
C GLU A 869 3.54 -9.06 -20.48
N GLU A 870 3.65 -8.01 -21.29
CA GLU A 870 4.95 -7.48 -21.71
C GLU A 870 5.78 -7.03 -20.50
N LEU A 871 7.11 -7.18 -20.54
CA LEU A 871 7.98 -6.75 -19.46
C LEU A 871 8.02 -5.22 -19.35
N GLU A 872 8.01 -4.70 -18.12
CA GLU A 872 8.20 -3.28 -17.84
C GLU A 872 9.54 -2.81 -18.40
N ARG A 873 9.55 -1.60 -18.95
CA ARG A 873 10.72 -0.99 -19.58
C ARG A 873 11.26 0.13 -18.69
N TYR A 874 12.58 0.16 -18.53
CA TYR A 874 13.30 1.18 -17.79
C TYR A 874 13.65 2.38 -18.68
N GLU A 875 13.24 3.54 -18.22
CA GLU A 875 13.59 4.84 -18.77
C GLU A 875 14.47 5.59 -17.77
N ALA A 876 15.61 6.07 -18.26
CA ALA A 876 16.55 6.81 -17.42
C ALA A 876 15.93 8.17 -17.08
N PRO A 877 15.70 8.49 -15.78
CA PRO A 877 15.16 9.78 -15.41
C PRO A 877 16.21 10.88 -15.59
N PRO A 878 15.80 12.16 -15.72
CA PRO A 878 16.72 13.28 -15.71
C PRO A 878 17.62 13.28 -14.48
N HIS A 879 18.88 13.70 -14.63
CA HIS A 879 19.84 13.75 -13.52
C HIS A 879 19.32 14.63 -12.38
N SER A 880 19.32 14.06 -11.17
CA SER A 880 18.89 14.72 -9.94
C SER A 880 19.91 14.50 -8.84
N ILE A 881 20.22 15.54 -8.07
CA ILE A 881 21.14 15.46 -6.92
C ILE A 881 20.86 16.57 -5.91
N LYS A 882 21.17 16.30 -4.64
CA LYS A 882 21.38 17.31 -3.59
C LYS A 882 22.82 17.14 -3.08
N VAL A 883 23.58 18.23 -3.02
CA VAL A 883 24.97 18.25 -2.56
C VAL A 883 25.09 19.36 -1.52
N THR A 884 25.69 19.07 -0.36
CA THR A 884 25.93 20.11 0.65
C THR A 884 27.07 21.03 0.23
N LEU A 885 26.98 22.28 0.64
CA LEU A 885 28.02 23.30 0.55
C LEU A 885 28.27 23.82 1.97
N GLY A 886 29.15 23.14 2.70
CA GLY A 886 29.35 23.37 4.13
C GLY A 886 28.27 22.72 4.99
N LEU A 887 28.28 23.02 6.29
CA LEU A 887 27.44 22.31 7.26
C LEU A 887 25.98 22.76 7.29
N ASP A 888 25.64 23.91 6.73
CA ASP A 888 24.34 24.59 6.87
C ASP A 888 23.64 24.87 5.53
N GLN A 889 24.32 24.72 4.39
CA GLN A 889 23.77 24.96 3.06
C GLN A 889 23.90 23.75 2.12
N ALA A 890 23.00 23.68 1.15
CA ALA A 890 23.06 22.71 0.06
C ALA A 890 22.57 23.33 -1.25
N ILE A 891 23.06 22.78 -2.36
CA ILE A 891 22.54 23.02 -3.70
C ILE A 891 21.88 21.76 -4.22
N PHE A 892 20.83 21.92 -5.03
CA PHE A 892 20.15 20.79 -5.63
C PHE A 892 19.78 21.05 -7.08
N GLN A 893 19.67 19.96 -7.83
CA GLN A 893 18.97 19.90 -9.10
C GLN A 893 18.00 18.71 -9.05
N SER A 894 16.73 18.92 -9.39
CA SER A 894 15.74 17.85 -9.49
C SER A 894 14.60 18.26 -10.40
N LYS A 895 14.17 17.36 -11.30
CA LYS A 895 13.02 17.57 -12.22
C LYS A 895 13.07 18.92 -12.97
N GLY A 896 14.25 19.32 -13.45
CA GLY A 896 14.46 20.57 -14.18
C GLY A 896 14.54 21.83 -13.31
N GLN A 897 14.35 21.73 -12.00
CA GLN A 897 14.55 22.83 -11.05
C GLN A 897 15.93 22.72 -10.41
N PHE A 898 16.52 23.87 -10.08
CA PHE A 898 17.75 23.95 -9.29
C PHE A 898 17.68 25.14 -8.32
N GLY A 899 18.37 25.05 -7.19
CA GLY A 899 18.33 26.08 -6.17
C GLY A 899 19.20 25.78 -4.96
N LYS A 900 19.29 26.76 -4.06
CA LYS A 900 19.92 26.64 -2.74
C LYS A 900 18.87 26.20 -1.71
N LYS A 901 19.28 25.41 -0.73
CA LYS A 901 18.51 25.00 0.45
C LYS A 901 19.33 25.35 1.68
N GLN A 902 18.69 25.94 2.67
CA GLN A 902 19.30 26.37 3.92
C GLN A 902 18.37 26.03 5.08
N GLY A 903 18.96 25.83 6.26
CA GLY A 903 18.22 25.59 7.50
C GLY A 903 18.53 24.23 8.14
N PRO A 904 18.21 24.09 9.43
CA PRO A 904 18.62 22.95 10.25
C PRO A 904 18.10 21.61 9.74
N ASP A 905 16.93 21.59 9.09
CA ASP A 905 16.31 20.36 8.57
C ASP A 905 16.87 19.93 7.19
N GLU A 906 17.46 20.85 6.41
CA GLU A 906 17.94 20.55 5.05
C GLU A 906 19.38 20.04 5.02
N CYS A 907 20.18 20.48 6.00
CA CYS A 907 21.61 20.20 6.16
C CYS A 907 21.96 19.71 7.58
N ALA A 908 21.02 19.06 8.27
CA ALA A 908 21.26 18.44 9.57
C ALA A 908 22.62 17.73 9.59
N LEU A 909 23.35 17.80 10.70
CA LEU A 909 24.71 17.25 10.80
C LEU A 909 24.76 15.80 10.32
N ASP A 910 23.81 14.97 10.75
CA ASP A 910 23.74 13.57 10.32
C ASP A 910 23.04 13.33 8.97
N LEU A 911 22.77 14.38 8.19
CA LEU A 911 22.03 14.38 6.93
C LEU A 911 20.68 13.66 7.00
N ASN A 912 20.00 13.76 8.15
CA ASN A 912 18.74 13.09 8.43
C ASN A 912 18.83 11.56 8.28
N THR A 913 20.00 10.98 8.55
CA THR A 913 20.21 9.53 8.53
C THR A 913 19.19 8.73 9.38
N PRO A 914 18.67 9.23 10.52
CA PRO A 914 17.60 8.54 11.26
C PRO A 914 16.35 8.24 10.42
N SER A 915 16.04 9.07 9.41
CA SER A 915 14.94 8.80 8.49
C SER A 915 15.14 7.50 7.69
N MET A 916 16.39 7.11 7.38
CA MET A 916 16.70 5.85 6.69
C MET A 916 16.52 4.61 7.56
N TRP A 917 16.66 4.75 8.89
CA TRP A 917 16.35 3.70 9.85
C TRP A 917 14.84 3.44 9.90
N LEU A 918 14.05 4.52 10.00
CA LEU A 918 12.59 4.45 9.98
C LEU A 918 12.06 3.86 8.67
N ARG A 919 12.65 4.23 7.53
CA ARG A 919 12.34 3.63 6.20
C ARG A 919 12.72 2.15 6.07
N ARG A 920 13.37 1.56 7.08
CA ARG A 920 13.67 0.12 7.19
C ARG A 920 12.97 -0.52 8.40
N GLY A 921 12.00 0.18 8.99
CA GLY A 921 11.22 -0.27 10.14
C GLY A 921 12.05 -0.44 11.42
N LEU A 922 13.14 0.30 11.57
CA LEU A 922 13.99 0.26 12.75
C LEU A 922 13.78 1.49 13.62
N SER A 923 13.86 1.28 14.95
CA SER A 923 13.81 2.35 15.94
C SER A 923 15.08 3.21 15.88
N THR A 924 14.92 4.51 16.13
CA THR A 924 16.03 5.46 16.26
C THR A 924 16.47 5.64 17.72
N ALA A 925 15.82 4.97 18.68
CA ALA A 925 16.06 5.13 20.12
C ALA A 925 17.47 4.71 20.56
N ASN A 926 18.07 3.70 19.89
CA ASN A 926 19.46 3.35 20.10
C ASN A 926 20.12 2.89 18.80
N MET A 927 20.59 3.86 18.01
CA MET A 927 21.32 3.60 16.78
C MET A 927 22.77 3.17 17.01
N ARG A 928 23.29 3.14 18.25
CA ARG A 928 24.67 2.71 18.55
C ARG A 928 24.83 1.19 18.62
N ILE A 929 23.77 0.46 18.93
CA ILE A 929 23.74 -1.01 18.99
C ILE A 929 23.81 -1.62 17.59
#